data_AF-A0A1G9EAJ3-F1
#
_entry.id   AF-A0A1G9EAJ3-F1
#
_cell.length_a   1.000
_cell.length_b   1.000
_cell.length_c   1.000
_cell.angle_alpha   90.00
_cell.angle_beta   90.00
_cell.angle_gamma   90.00
#
_symmetry.space_group_name_H-M   'P 1'
#
loop_
_entity.id
_entity.type
_entity.pdbx_description
1 polymer ?
#
loop_
_entity_poly.entity_id
_entity_poly.type
_entity_poly.pdbx_seq_one_letter_code
_entity_poly.pdbx_strand_id
1 'polypeptide(L)'
;MRDPETADGGSPNPRSGASNALAAEPSAYLRQHAGNPVHWQPFGDAAFAAATVRDVPVFLSIGYAACHWCHVMAHESFEDQDTADYLNAHFVSIKVDREERPDVDAVYMAATQAISGEGGWPMSVFLLPDGRAFHAGTYFPPRPMPGRPSLRQVLEAVSEAWTERRGAVEANAATLARGIAASQPAAALRLDGPPEPLDGALLGEAVAALSGSEDEAHGGFGGAPKFPPAAVLEFLIRHAAVPSDGAPPAAAAPDTAAAARDMAGRTLAAMSRSALFDQLDGGFARYSVTRDWSVPHFEKMLYDNAQLLRVYAHWVRLGGTPEYPAAEAAGIAGRTSDWLLARLGLTPGPAAGPDAGVVALASSLDADTVVDGVHAEGASYLWTPEELESLLGPADGAAVAALMNVRTPGSVGADGSPLHPGRAITGGDAALWQRVRPLLAQARNGRSQPGRDDKVVAGWNGLAVAALAEAGAVLARPELVDAAEGIAAYLERVHWRPATDGPGRLMRVSHDGVARGIGGLLEDYAFCAEGLFALYGVTGHTRWYELAEAILDAACRRFAADGSLRDAAGESAQVTTAQGGRDGLELFDSATPSGAAALAGALVTHSALSGSSEHRTLAANILALLLPPLAVRAPRAAGWLLATAQAALAGPVEAAVAGPDTPERAELHRELLLSASPGLVVAVQDDDAARPVPLLRGRGAGPDGAPQVFLCRGMVCDLPTASAAGIRERLARMSS
;
A
#
# COMPACT_ATOMS: atom_id res chain seq x y z
N MET A 1 42.01 -63.20 7.65
CA MET A 1 41.01 -63.82 6.74
C MET A 1 39.77 -62.96 6.88
N ARG A 2 39.55 -61.97 6.00
CA ARG A 2 38.90 -62.07 4.66
C ARG A 2 37.51 -62.70 4.82
N ASP A 3 36.40 -62.01 4.61
CA ASP A 3 35.92 -61.22 3.44
C ASP A 3 34.65 -60.41 3.84
N PRO A 4 33.97 -59.63 2.96
CA PRO A 4 34.46 -58.47 2.20
C PRO A 4 33.44 -57.29 2.19
N GLU A 5 33.79 -56.24 1.45
CA GLU A 5 33.04 -55.03 1.14
C GLU A 5 31.61 -55.23 0.65
N THR A 6 30.68 -54.43 1.17
CA THR A 6 29.51 -53.96 0.41
C THR A 6 29.69 -52.48 0.15
N ALA A 7 30.12 -52.16 -1.08
CA ALA A 7 30.01 -50.84 -1.66
C ALA A 7 28.52 -50.52 -1.79
N ASP A 8 28.02 -49.60 -0.96
CA ASP A 8 26.72 -48.99 -1.19
C ASP A 8 26.92 -47.80 -2.11
N GLY A 9 26.43 -47.94 -3.34
CA GLY A 9 26.47 -46.91 -4.36
C GLY A 9 25.65 -45.72 -3.88
N GLY A 10 26.35 -44.63 -3.56
CA GLY A 10 25.70 -43.34 -3.38
C GLY A 10 24.89 -43.01 -4.63
N SER A 11 23.57 -43.08 -4.51
CA SER A 11 22.66 -42.50 -5.49
C SER A 11 23.09 -41.05 -5.75
N PRO A 12 23.20 -40.62 -7.01
CA PRO A 12 23.52 -39.24 -7.31
C PRO A 12 22.41 -38.36 -6.74
N ASN A 13 22.82 -37.35 -5.97
CA ASN A 13 22.00 -36.25 -5.47
C ASN A 13 20.98 -35.83 -6.56
N PRO A 14 19.67 -35.75 -6.30
CA PRO A 14 18.71 -35.37 -7.32
C PRO A 14 19.14 -34.04 -7.94
N ARG A 15 19.21 -33.99 -9.27
CA ARG A 15 19.58 -32.78 -10.01
C ARG A 15 18.67 -31.65 -9.51
N SER A 16 19.25 -30.59 -8.94
CA SER A 16 18.52 -29.36 -8.61
C SER A 16 17.74 -28.93 -9.86
N GLY A 17 16.41 -28.99 -9.81
CA GLY A 17 15.50 -28.77 -10.95
C GLY A 17 14.68 -29.99 -11.42
N ALA A 18 14.82 -31.17 -10.80
CA ALA A 18 14.07 -32.38 -11.17
C ALA A 18 12.70 -32.53 -10.48
N SER A 19 12.30 -31.61 -9.59
CA SER A 19 11.00 -31.61 -8.92
C SER A 19 10.59 -30.20 -8.52
N ASN A 20 9.30 -30.00 -8.28
CA ASN A 20 8.75 -28.78 -7.71
C ASN A 20 9.33 -28.54 -6.31
N ALA A 21 9.85 -27.33 -6.07
CA ALA A 21 10.55 -26.96 -4.84
C ALA A 21 9.71 -26.06 -3.90
N LEU A 22 8.49 -25.68 -4.29
CA LEU A 22 7.72 -24.66 -3.57
C LEU A 22 7.08 -25.14 -2.25
N ALA A 23 7.05 -26.45 -1.99
CA ALA A 23 6.43 -27.00 -0.78
C ALA A 23 7.09 -26.51 0.52
N ALA A 24 8.38 -26.16 0.47
CA ALA A 24 9.15 -25.66 1.61
C ALA A 24 9.14 -24.12 1.74
N GLU A 25 8.54 -23.42 0.78
CA GLU A 25 8.55 -21.96 0.76
C GLU A 25 7.64 -21.36 1.85
N PRO A 26 8.02 -20.22 2.43
CA PRO A 26 7.24 -19.55 3.45
C PRO A 26 6.00 -18.84 2.91
N SER A 27 6.04 -18.38 1.66
CA SER A 27 4.90 -17.74 0.99
C SER A 27 3.73 -18.72 0.84
N ALA A 28 2.55 -18.32 1.29
CA ALA A 28 1.32 -19.06 1.05
C ALA A 28 1.03 -19.19 -0.45
N TYR A 29 1.26 -18.11 -1.22
CA TYR A 29 1.12 -18.11 -2.67
C TYR A 29 2.02 -19.14 -3.35
N LEU A 30 3.29 -19.22 -2.97
CA LEU A 30 4.19 -20.22 -3.55
C LEU A 30 3.75 -21.64 -3.20
N ARG A 31 3.35 -21.90 -1.95
CA ARG A 31 2.85 -23.22 -1.53
C ARG A 31 1.58 -23.64 -2.23
N GLN A 32 0.70 -22.72 -2.61
CA GLN A 32 -0.50 -23.03 -3.42
C GLN A 32 -0.14 -23.74 -4.73
N HIS A 33 1.07 -23.52 -5.27
CA HIS A 33 1.54 -24.14 -6.50
C HIS A 33 2.47 -25.36 -6.27
N ALA A 34 2.65 -25.82 -5.03
CA ALA A 34 3.54 -26.93 -4.71
C ALA A 34 3.04 -28.29 -5.27
N GLY A 35 1.73 -28.41 -5.51
CA GLY A 35 1.12 -29.61 -6.10
C GLY A 35 1.16 -29.65 -7.63
N ASN A 36 1.53 -28.56 -8.30
CA ASN A 36 1.54 -28.50 -9.75
C ASN A 36 2.60 -29.44 -10.35
N PRO A 37 2.32 -30.08 -11.51
CA PRO A 37 3.29 -30.91 -12.22
C PRO A 37 4.50 -30.14 -12.75
N VAL A 38 4.41 -28.80 -12.88
CA VAL A 38 5.55 -27.95 -13.22
C VAL A 38 6.60 -27.98 -12.10
N HIS A 39 7.88 -28.14 -12.46
CA HIS A 39 9.02 -28.14 -11.56
C HIS A 39 9.40 -26.72 -11.11
N TRP A 40 8.46 -26.03 -10.47
CA TRP A 40 8.64 -24.66 -10.00
C TRP A 40 9.83 -24.54 -9.04
N GLN A 41 10.59 -23.46 -9.22
CA GLN A 41 11.65 -23.01 -8.31
C GLN A 41 11.29 -21.62 -7.75
N PRO A 42 11.70 -21.30 -6.51
CA PRO A 42 11.66 -19.93 -6.03
C PRO A 42 12.66 -19.06 -6.81
N PHE A 43 12.44 -17.74 -6.83
CA PHE A 43 13.39 -16.81 -7.44
C PHE A 43 14.67 -16.72 -6.62
N GLY A 44 15.80 -17.08 -7.23
CA GLY A 44 17.11 -16.93 -6.63
C GLY A 44 18.23 -17.53 -7.48
N ASP A 45 19.47 -17.32 -7.04
CA ASP A 45 20.69 -17.69 -7.78
C ASP A 45 20.69 -19.16 -8.24
N ALA A 46 20.17 -20.08 -7.42
CA ALA A 46 20.11 -21.49 -7.75
C ALA A 46 19.28 -21.78 -9.01
N ALA A 47 18.16 -21.08 -9.22
CA ALA A 47 17.31 -21.29 -10.39
C ALA A 47 17.98 -20.77 -11.67
N PHE A 48 18.60 -19.59 -11.62
CA PHE A 48 19.33 -19.01 -12.75
C PHE A 48 20.60 -19.81 -13.09
N ALA A 49 21.32 -20.31 -12.06
CA ALA A 49 22.45 -21.23 -12.25
C ALA A 49 21.99 -22.54 -12.92
N ALA A 50 20.84 -23.10 -12.51
CA ALA A 50 20.28 -24.28 -13.17
C ALA A 50 19.93 -24.01 -14.64
N ALA A 51 19.38 -22.83 -14.96
CA ALA A 51 19.08 -22.44 -16.35
C ALA A 51 20.37 -22.36 -17.20
N THR A 52 21.44 -21.85 -16.60
CA THR A 52 22.77 -21.77 -17.23
C THR A 52 23.35 -23.16 -17.49
N VAL A 53 23.32 -24.05 -16.50
CA VAL A 53 23.85 -25.42 -16.62
C VAL A 53 23.06 -26.24 -17.65
N ARG A 54 21.74 -26.03 -17.74
CA ARG A 54 20.86 -26.70 -18.71
C ARG A 54 20.87 -26.07 -20.11
N ASP A 55 21.43 -24.87 -20.26
CA ASP A 55 21.36 -24.02 -21.46
C ASP A 55 19.93 -23.86 -22.01
N VAL A 56 19.00 -23.54 -21.11
CA VAL A 56 17.58 -23.28 -21.42
C VAL A 56 17.16 -21.91 -20.90
N PRO A 57 16.16 -21.26 -21.52
CA PRO A 57 15.61 -20.01 -21.00
C PRO A 57 14.88 -20.24 -19.67
N VAL A 58 14.65 -19.14 -18.95
CA VAL A 58 13.82 -19.12 -17.74
C VAL A 58 12.40 -18.72 -18.10
N PHE A 59 11.42 -19.45 -17.58
CA PHE A 59 10.01 -19.04 -17.57
C PHE A 59 9.68 -18.51 -16.18
N LEU A 60 9.41 -17.22 -16.07
CA LEU A 60 9.08 -16.54 -14.83
C LEU A 60 7.59 -16.25 -14.77
N SER A 61 6.91 -16.76 -13.73
CA SER A 61 5.51 -16.45 -13.43
C SER A 61 5.40 -15.66 -12.13
N ILE A 62 4.83 -14.46 -12.19
CA ILE A 62 4.67 -13.54 -11.06
C ILE A 62 3.20 -13.34 -10.74
N GLY A 63 2.84 -13.45 -9.45
CA GLY A 63 1.49 -13.21 -8.93
C GLY A 63 1.52 -13.06 -7.41
N TYR A 64 0.35 -13.20 -6.76
CA TYR A 64 0.19 -13.12 -5.31
C TYR A 64 -1.08 -13.87 -4.89
N ALA A 65 -1.23 -14.14 -3.59
CA ALA A 65 -2.23 -15.08 -3.07
C ALA A 65 -3.68 -14.69 -3.35
N ALA A 66 -4.01 -13.39 -3.32
CA ALA A 66 -5.38 -12.91 -3.47
C ALA A 66 -5.83 -12.64 -4.92
N CYS A 67 -4.99 -13.00 -5.90
CA CYS A 67 -5.18 -12.71 -7.32
C CYS A 67 -6.05 -13.78 -8.02
N HIS A 68 -7.30 -13.46 -8.35
CA HIS A 68 -8.20 -14.37 -9.08
C HIS A 68 -7.59 -14.92 -10.39
N TRP A 69 -7.11 -14.03 -11.27
CA TRP A 69 -6.53 -14.45 -12.56
C TRP A 69 -5.28 -15.32 -12.42
N CYS A 70 -4.58 -15.23 -11.29
CA CYS A 70 -3.44 -16.07 -10.99
C CYS A 70 -3.88 -17.51 -10.67
N HIS A 71 -5.02 -17.68 -9.99
CA HIS A 71 -5.64 -19.00 -9.78
C HIS A 71 -6.18 -19.57 -11.08
N VAL A 72 -6.90 -18.76 -11.89
CA VAL A 72 -7.42 -19.17 -13.20
C VAL A 72 -6.29 -19.71 -14.09
N MET A 73 -5.20 -18.94 -14.24
CA MET A 73 -4.07 -19.38 -15.07
C MET A 73 -3.42 -20.66 -14.53
N ALA A 74 -3.34 -20.81 -13.21
CA ALA A 74 -2.75 -22.01 -12.61
C ALA A 74 -3.59 -23.26 -12.89
N HIS A 75 -4.90 -23.17 -12.67
CA HIS A 75 -5.81 -24.28 -12.89
C HIS A 75 -5.91 -24.65 -14.38
N GLU A 76 -6.02 -23.66 -15.26
CA GLU A 76 -6.22 -23.91 -16.68
C GLU A 76 -4.94 -24.37 -17.41
N SER A 77 -3.76 -23.96 -16.93
CA SER A 77 -2.50 -24.15 -17.66
C SER A 77 -1.39 -24.85 -16.88
N PHE A 78 -1.18 -24.53 -15.60
CA PHE A 78 -0.05 -25.06 -14.84
C PHE A 78 -0.34 -26.39 -14.14
N GLU A 79 -1.60 -26.79 -14.04
CA GLU A 79 -2.05 -28.11 -13.59
C GLU A 79 -2.15 -29.13 -14.74
N ASP A 80 -2.18 -28.65 -15.99
CA ASP A 80 -2.18 -29.49 -17.19
C ASP A 80 -0.83 -30.20 -17.37
N GLN A 81 -0.85 -31.53 -17.43
CA GLN A 81 0.36 -32.35 -17.48
C GLN A 81 1.16 -32.13 -18.76
N ASP A 82 0.51 -31.98 -19.91
CA ASP A 82 1.18 -31.82 -21.21
C ASP A 82 1.92 -30.47 -21.30
N THR A 83 1.31 -29.42 -20.76
CA THR A 83 1.93 -28.09 -20.62
C THR A 83 3.09 -28.13 -19.64
N ALA A 84 2.92 -28.81 -18.50
CA ALA A 84 3.96 -28.93 -17.49
C ALA A 84 5.18 -29.74 -17.98
N ASP A 85 4.96 -30.86 -18.65
CA ASP A 85 6.05 -31.68 -19.21
C ASP A 85 6.89 -30.88 -20.21
N TYR A 86 6.25 -30.04 -21.02
CA TYR A 86 6.94 -29.15 -21.94
C TYR A 86 7.75 -28.07 -21.22
N LEU A 87 7.15 -27.39 -20.23
CA LEU A 87 7.88 -26.44 -19.38
C LEU A 87 9.09 -27.10 -18.73
N ASN A 88 8.91 -28.27 -18.13
CA ASN A 88 9.95 -29.01 -17.42
C ASN A 88 11.10 -29.41 -18.34
N ALA A 89 10.81 -29.79 -19.59
CA ALA A 89 11.82 -30.14 -20.59
C ALA A 89 12.60 -28.91 -21.10
N HIS A 90 11.90 -27.81 -21.40
CA HIS A 90 12.43 -26.70 -22.19
C HIS A 90 12.80 -25.45 -21.41
N PHE A 91 12.42 -25.35 -20.13
CA PHE A 91 12.62 -24.15 -19.32
C PHE A 91 13.08 -24.49 -17.89
N VAL A 92 13.68 -23.51 -17.22
CA VAL A 92 13.64 -23.43 -15.75
C VAL A 92 12.47 -22.54 -15.37
N SER A 93 11.47 -23.11 -14.72
CA SER A 93 10.26 -22.39 -14.32
C SER A 93 10.41 -21.80 -12.91
N ILE A 94 10.27 -20.49 -12.79
CA ILE A 94 10.37 -19.74 -11.53
C ILE A 94 9.01 -19.15 -11.18
N LYS A 95 8.57 -19.32 -9.93
CA LYS A 95 7.35 -18.73 -9.39
C LYS A 95 7.70 -17.65 -8.37
N VAL A 96 7.01 -16.51 -8.43
CA VAL A 96 7.30 -15.34 -7.60
C VAL A 96 6.04 -14.77 -6.97
N ASP A 97 6.11 -14.60 -5.65
CA ASP A 97 5.17 -13.77 -4.90
C ASP A 97 5.64 -12.30 -4.99
N ARG A 98 4.87 -11.46 -5.69
CA ARG A 98 5.20 -10.03 -5.87
C ARG A 98 5.21 -9.26 -4.55
N GLU A 99 4.49 -9.72 -3.53
CA GLU A 99 4.42 -9.01 -2.25
C GLU A 99 5.71 -9.20 -1.45
N GLU A 100 6.34 -10.37 -1.60
CA GLU A 100 7.66 -10.66 -1.03
C GLU A 100 8.80 -10.08 -1.88
N ARG A 101 8.61 -10.01 -3.20
CA ARG A 101 9.62 -9.57 -4.19
C ARG A 101 9.08 -8.48 -5.14
N PRO A 102 8.70 -7.30 -4.61
CA PRO A 102 8.28 -6.18 -5.45
C PRO A 102 9.40 -5.65 -6.36
N ASP A 103 10.66 -5.86 -5.97
CA ASP A 103 11.84 -5.56 -6.79
C ASP A 103 11.84 -6.36 -8.10
N VAL A 104 11.47 -7.64 -8.02
CA VAL A 104 11.32 -8.52 -9.18
C VAL A 104 10.11 -8.11 -10.00
N ASP A 105 8.97 -7.88 -9.33
CA ASP A 105 7.71 -7.46 -9.94
C ASP A 105 7.86 -6.18 -10.78
N ALA A 106 8.44 -5.11 -10.22
CA ALA A 106 8.57 -3.81 -10.87
C ALA A 106 9.38 -3.90 -12.17
N VAL A 107 10.52 -4.60 -12.15
CA VAL A 107 11.40 -4.71 -13.32
C VAL A 107 10.73 -5.48 -14.45
N TYR A 108 10.07 -6.59 -14.12
CA TYR A 108 9.43 -7.41 -15.14
C TYR A 108 8.06 -6.87 -15.57
N MET A 109 7.38 -6.06 -14.75
CA MET A 109 6.23 -5.26 -15.17
C MET A 109 6.66 -4.20 -16.20
N ALA A 110 7.75 -3.47 -15.93
CA ALA A 110 8.31 -2.51 -16.89
C ALA A 110 8.71 -3.18 -18.21
N ALA A 111 9.33 -4.36 -18.16
CA ALA A 111 9.63 -5.16 -19.34
C ALA A 111 8.35 -5.59 -20.09
N THR A 112 7.33 -6.03 -19.36
CA THR A 112 6.04 -6.46 -19.94
C THR A 112 5.36 -5.31 -20.66
N GLN A 113 5.21 -4.15 -20.00
CA GLN A 113 4.63 -2.95 -20.59
C GLN A 113 5.41 -2.46 -21.82
N ALA A 114 6.74 -2.53 -21.79
CA ALA A 114 7.57 -2.17 -22.95
C ALA A 114 7.39 -3.13 -24.14
N ILE A 115 7.05 -4.40 -23.90
CA ILE A 115 6.85 -5.42 -24.93
C ILE A 115 5.42 -5.39 -25.48
N SER A 116 4.41 -5.38 -24.61
CA SER A 116 3.00 -5.56 -24.97
C SER A 116 2.20 -4.26 -25.05
N GLY A 117 2.69 -3.17 -24.44
CA GLY A 117 1.95 -1.93 -24.24
C GLY A 117 0.96 -1.95 -23.07
N GLU A 118 0.79 -3.09 -22.41
CA GLU A 118 -0.14 -3.30 -21.29
C GLU A 118 0.57 -4.02 -20.12
N GLY A 119 0.00 -3.94 -18.93
CA GLY A 119 0.51 -4.63 -17.74
C GLY A 119 -0.61 -5.32 -16.96
N GLY A 120 -0.25 -6.16 -16.01
CA GLY A 120 -1.20 -6.85 -15.14
C GLY A 120 -0.70 -8.21 -14.68
N TRP A 121 -1.38 -8.76 -13.68
CA TRP A 121 -1.09 -10.09 -13.14
C TRP A 121 -2.16 -11.11 -13.59
N PRO A 122 -1.80 -12.39 -13.75
CA PRO A 122 -0.45 -12.96 -13.64
C PRO A 122 0.46 -12.47 -14.77
N MET A 123 1.75 -12.31 -14.47
CA MET A 123 2.77 -12.05 -15.50
C MET A 123 3.46 -13.33 -15.91
N SER A 124 3.71 -13.46 -17.22
CA SER A 124 4.37 -14.60 -17.87
C SER A 124 5.55 -14.07 -18.67
N VAL A 125 6.77 -14.25 -18.14
CA VAL A 125 7.97 -13.56 -18.64
C VAL A 125 9.05 -14.57 -19.01
N PHE A 126 9.72 -14.37 -20.14
CA PHE A 126 10.77 -15.24 -20.66
C PHE A 126 12.11 -14.54 -20.58
N LEU A 127 13.05 -15.16 -19.87
CA LEU A 127 14.34 -14.56 -19.52
C LEU A 127 15.51 -15.37 -20.05
N LEU A 128 16.60 -14.66 -20.32
CA LEU A 128 17.93 -15.26 -20.37
C LEU A 128 18.32 -15.81 -18.97
N PRO A 129 19.25 -16.77 -18.89
CA PRO A 129 19.80 -17.28 -17.63
C PRO A 129 20.46 -16.21 -16.75
N ASP A 130 20.73 -15.02 -17.27
CA ASP A 130 21.26 -13.89 -16.49
C ASP A 130 20.17 -12.95 -15.93
N GLY A 131 18.89 -13.23 -16.21
CA GLY A 131 17.74 -12.45 -15.74
C GLY A 131 17.17 -11.46 -16.75
N ARG A 132 17.83 -11.16 -17.87
CA ARG A 132 17.27 -10.19 -18.83
C ARG A 132 16.07 -10.76 -19.56
N ALA A 133 14.95 -10.04 -19.54
CA ALA A 133 13.74 -10.40 -20.26
C ALA A 133 13.92 -10.20 -21.78
N PHE A 134 13.33 -11.10 -22.58
CA PHE A 134 13.30 -10.96 -24.04
C PHE A 134 11.91 -11.17 -24.65
N HIS A 135 10.97 -11.71 -23.88
CA HIS A 135 9.56 -11.80 -24.24
C HIS A 135 8.70 -11.80 -22.97
N ALA A 136 7.47 -11.30 -23.06
CA ALA A 136 6.58 -11.19 -21.91
C ALA A 136 5.12 -11.07 -22.34
N GLY A 137 4.21 -11.44 -21.44
CA GLY A 137 2.79 -11.18 -21.53
C GLY A 137 2.13 -11.32 -20.15
N THR A 138 0.83 -11.12 -20.09
CA THR A 138 0.06 -11.31 -18.86
C THR A 138 -0.52 -12.73 -18.82
N TYR A 139 -1.83 -12.86 -19.02
CA TYR A 139 -2.52 -14.14 -19.11
C TYR A 139 -2.47 -14.69 -20.55
N PHE A 140 -2.05 -15.95 -20.67
CA PHE A 140 -2.14 -16.73 -21.90
C PHE A 140 -3.14 -17.87 -21.72
N PRO A 141 -4.19 -17.98 -22.56
CA PRO A 141 -5.19 -19.02 -22.40
C PRO A 141 -4.64 -20.42 -22.70
N PRO A 142 -5.28 -21.49 -22.19
CA PRO A 142 -4.86 -22.87 -22.49
C PRO A 142 -5.09 -23.24 -23.96
N ARG A 143 -6.02 -22.56 -24.63
CA ARG A 143 -6.36 -22.75 -26.05
C ARG A 143 -6.33 -21.42 -26.80
N PRO A 144 -6.01 -21.42 -28.11
CA PRO A 144 -5.94 -20.19 -28.87
C PRO A 144 -7.29 -19.47 -28.91
N MET A 145 -7.27 -18.16 -28.73
CA MET A 145 -8.43 -17.29 -28.85
C MET A 145 -8.20 -16.26 -29.96
N PRO A 146 -9.25 -15.64 -30.53
CA PRO A 146 -9.07 -14.57 -31.52
C PRO A 146 -8.12 -13.48 -30.99
N GLY A 147 -6.99 -13.29 -31.68
CA GLY A 147 -5.98 -12.30 -31.31
C GLY A 147 -5.10 -12.65 -30.10
N ARG A 148 -5.24 -13.84 -29.50
CA ARG A 148 -4.44 -14.29 -28.35
C ARG A 148 -3.95 -15.73 -28.55
N PRO A 149 -2.63 -15.97 -28.68
CA PRO A 149 -2.09 -17.33 -28.77
C PRO A 149 -2.31 -18.09 -27.46
N SER A 150 -2.34 -19.42 -27.53
CA SER A 150 -2.34 -20.22 -26.30
C SER A 150 -0.98 -20.18 -25.62
N LEU A 151 -0.92 -20.49 -24.32
CA LEU A 151 0.34 -20.63 -23.59
C LEU A 151 1.28 -21.58 -24.33
N ARG A 152 0.78 -22.75 -24.77
CA ARG A 152 1.57 -23.74 -25.51
C ARG A 152 2.22 -23.18 -26.78
N GLN A 153 1.47 -22.42 -27.58
CA GLN A 153 2.01 -21.79 -28.79
C GLN A 153 3.13 -20.80 -28.48
N VAL A 154 2.98 -20.04 -27.40
CA VAL A 154 4.01 -19.09 -26.94
C VAL A 154 5.26 -19.83 -26.48
N LEU A 155 5.11 -20.89 -25.68
CA LEU A 155 6.23 -21.72 -25.20
C LEU A 155 7.03 -22.32 -26.37
N GLU A 156 6.34 -22.85 -27.38
CA GLU A 156 6.97 -23.43 -28.58
C GLU A 156 7.73 -22.38 -29.40
N ALA A 157 7.11 -21.21 -29.63
CA ALA A 157 7.75 -20.11 -30.35
C ALA A 157 8.99 -19.57 -29.62
N VAL A 158 8.95 -19.49 -28.28
CA VAL A 158 10.10 -19.07 -27.47
C VAL A 158 11.22 -20.09 -27.53
N SER A 159 10.91 -21.39 -27.41
CA SER A 159 11.91 -22.46 -27.48
C SER A 159 12.58 -22.52 -28.87
N GLU A 160 11.81 -22.35 -29.95
CA GLU A 160 12.36 -22.25 -31.32
C GLU A 160 13.27 -21.02 -31.46
N ALA A 161 12.82 -19.85 -31.01
CA ALA A 161 13.63 -18.63 -31.07
C ALA A 161 14.94 -18.76 -30.27
N TRP A 162 14.91 -19.42 -29.11
CA TRP A 162 16.09 -19.69 -28.29
C TRP A 162 17.10 -20.59 -29.01
N THR A 163 16.63 -21.65 -29.66
CA THR A 163 17.49 -22.68 -30.28
C THR A 163 17.98 -22.26 -31.66
N GLU A 164 17.12 -21.67 -32.49
CA GLU A 164 17.46 -21.34 -33.88
C GLU A 164 17.96 -19.90 -34.06
N ARG A 165 17.56 -18.98 -33.17
CA ARG A 165 17.78 -17.53 -33.32
C ARG A 165 18.38 -16.89 -32.07
N ARG A 166 19.23 -17.63 -31.36
CA ARG A 166 19.83 -17.22 -30.07
C ARG A 166 20.41 -15.81 -30.06
N GLY A 167 21.21 -15.45 -31.07
CA GLY A 167 21.83 -14.12 -31.15
C GLY A 167 20.81 -12.98 -31.24
N ALA A 168 19.66 -13.20 -31.89
CA ALA A 168 18.58 -12.21 -31.96
C ALA A 168 17.85 -12.09 -30.61
N VAL A 169 17.66 -13.21 -29.90
CA VAL A 169 17.08 -13.23 -28.54
C VAL A 169 17.95 -12.42 -27.58
N GLU A 170 19.27 -12.67 -27.58
CA GLU A 170 20.20 -11.95 -26.71
C GLU A 170 20.31 -10.47 -27.04
N ALA A 171 20.31 -10.11 -28.34
CA ALA A 171 20.29 -8.73 -28.78
C ALA A 171 19.00 -8.00 -28.37
N ASN A 172 17.85 -8.69 -28.45
CA ASN A 172 16.57 -8.15 -28.00
C ASN A 172 16.58 -7.91 -26.48
N ALA A 173 17.01 -8.90 -25.69
CA ALA A 173 17.11 -8.77 -24.24
C ALA A 173 18.04 -7.62 -23.82
N ALA A 174 19.19 -7.48 -24.50
CA ALA A 174 20.12 -6.39 -24.25
C ALA A 174 19.53 -5.02 -24.60
N THR A 175 18.72 -4.94 -25.66
CA THR A 175 18.05 -3.71 -26.08
C THR A 175 16.96 -3.32 -25.09
N LEU A 176 16.15 -4.28 -24.64
CA LEU A 176 15.11 -4.06 -23.64
C LEU A 176 15.72 -3.61 -22.30
N ALA A 177 16.74 -4.30 -21.80
CA ALA A 177 17.42 -3.93 -20.56
C ALA A 177 18.02 -2.52 -20.62
N ARG A 178 18.64 -2.13 -21.76
CA ARG A 178 19.11 -0.75 -21.96
C ARG A 178 17.98 0.26 -22.04
N GLY A 179 16.86 -0.09 -22.67
CA GLY A 179 15.67 0.75 -22.75
C GLY A 179 15.10 1.05 -21.36
N ILE A 180 14.94 0.01 -20.54
CA ILE A 180 14.53 0.13 -19.14
C ILE A 180 15.54 1.00 -18.38
N ALA A 181 16.84 0.73 -18.48
CA ALA A 181 17.88 1.51 -17.81
C ALA A 181 17.90 3.00 -18.21
N ALA A 182 17.53 3.31 -19.46
CA ALA A 182 17.48 4.66 -20.00
C ALA A 182 16.20 5.41 -19.58
N SER A 183 15.11 4.69 -19.28
CA SER A 183 13.89 5.28 -18.73
C SER A 183 13.92 5.45 -17.21
N GLN A 184 14.92 4.89 -16.52
CA GLN A 184 15.06 5.01 -15.06
C GLN A 184 15.53 6.44 -14.67
N PRO A 185 14.78 7.14 -13.80
CA PRO A 185 15.11 8.49 -13.36
C PRO A 185 16.14 8.53 -12.21
N ALA A 186 16.49 7.40 -11.60
CA ALA A 186 17.45 7.31 -10.48
C ALA A 186 18.77 8.07 -10.75
N ALA A 187 19.31 7.96 -11.97
CA ALA A 187 20.54 8.65 -12.38
C ALA A 187 20.38 10.18 -12.52
N ALA A 188 19.15 10.67 -12.63
CA ALA A 188 18.84 12.09 -12.70
C ALA A 188 18.52 12.71 -11.32
N LEU A 189 18.18 11.89 -10.31
CA LEU A 189 17.84 12.37 -8.97
C LEU A 189 19.10 12.54 -8.09
N ARG A 190 19.86 13.61 -8.33
CA ARG A 190 21.02 14.01 -7.52
C ARG A 190 20.58 14.85 -6.32
N LEU A 191 20.69 14.29 -5.12
CA LEU A 191 20.26 14.88 -3.85
C LEU A 191 21.34 15.73 -3.17
N ASP A 192 22.51 15.89 -3.78
CA ASP A 192 23.66 16.65 -3.26
C ASP A 192 23.71 18.11 -3.74
N GLY A 193 22.78 18.53 -4.59
CA GLY A 193 22.64 19.92 -5.03
C GLY A 193 22.01 20.85 -3.97
N PRO A 194 22.17 22.18 -4.11
CA PRO A 194 21.39 23.13 -3.32
C PRO A 194 19.90 23.00 -3.68
N PRO A 195 18.98 23.02 -2.71
CA PRO A 195 17.56 22.87 -3.00
C PRO A 195 17.04 24.08 -3.77
N GLU A 196 16.38 23.82 -4.89
CA GLU A 196 15.59 24.83 -5.58
C GLU A 196 14.31 25.10 -4.77
N PRO A 197 13.83 26.36 -4.73
CA PRO A 197 12.55 26.68 -4.09
C PRO A 197 11.41 25.88 -4.72
N LEU A 198 10.52 25.33 -3.88
CA LEU A 198 9.31 24.68 -4.36
C LEU A 198 8.34 25.71 -4.93
N ASP A 199 7.87 25.49 -6.14
CA ASP A 199 6.83 26.32 -6.75
C ASP A 199 5.44 25.85 -6.28
N GLY A 200 4.82 26.62 -5.39
CA GLY A 200 3.48 26.33 -4.89
C GLY A 200 2.37 26.42 -5.94
N ALA A 201 2.59 27.14 -7.05
CA ALA A 201 1.60 27.23 -8.13
C ALA A 201 1.30 25.87 -8.77
N LEU A 202 2.30 24.97 -8.79
CA LEU A 202 2.16 23.60 -9.30
C LEU A 202 1.08 22.79 -8.58
N LEU A 203 0.80 23.08 -7.30
CA LEU A 203 -0.27 22.39 -6.57
C LEU A 203 -1.65 22.79 -7.10
N GLY A 204 -1.88 24.08 -7.36
CA GLY A 204 -3.11 24.56 -7.98
C GLY A 204 -3.29 24.04 -9.41
N GLU A 205 -2.20 23.98 -10.18
CA GLU A 205 -2.21 23.39 -11.53
C GLU A 205 -2.51 21.88 -11.49
N ALA A 206 -1.98 21.16 -10.50
CA ALA A 206 -2.28 19.74 -10.30
C ALA A 206 -3.78 19.53 -9.99
N VAL A 207 -4.39 20.39 -9.16
CA VAL A 207 -5.84 20.36 -8.90
C VAL A 207 -6.64 20.59 -10.18
N ALA A 208 -6.24 21.58 -11.00
CA ALA A 208 -6.90 21.84 -12.28
C ALA A 208 -6.80 20.64 -13.25
N ALA A 209 -5.62 20.01 -13.32
CA ALA A 209 -5.41 18.81 -14.12
C ALA A 209 -6.23 17.61 -13.61
N LEU A 210 -6.33 17.42 -12.29
CA LEU A 210 -7.16 16.38 -11.68
C LEU A 210 -8.64 16.61 -11.99
N SER A 211 -9.13 17.84 -11.85
CA SER A 211 -10.50 18.22 -12.16
C SER A 211 -10.86 17.89 -13.62
N GLY A 212 -9.95 18.13 -14.57
CA GLY A 212 -10.15 17.75 -15.98
C GLY A 212 -10.24 16.24 -16.24
N SER A 213 -9.86 15.40 -15.27
CA SER A 213 -9.89 13.92 -15.36
C SER A 213 -10.90 13.26 -14.42
N GLU A 214 -11.62 14.06 -13.63
CA GLU A 214 -12.61 13.59 -12.68
C GLU A 214 -13.81 12.96 -13.41
N ASP A 215 -14.32 11.88 -12.85
CA ASP A 215 -15.62 11.33 -13.19
C ASP A 215 -16.69 11.89 -12.25
N GLU A 216 -17.18 13.10 -12.52
CA GLU A 216 -18.17 13.77 -11.65
C GLU A 216 -19.45 12.94 -11.40
N ALA A 217 -19.84 12.11 -12.37
CA ALA A 217 -21.05 11.30 -12.29
C ALA A 217 -20.93 10.12 -11.30
N HIS A 218 -19.73 9.54 -11.18
CA HIS A 218 -19.49 8.35 -10.36
C HIS A 218 -18.38 8.54 -9.31
N GLY A 219 -17.82 9.73 -9.16
CA GLY A 219 -16.66 10.03 -8.32
C GLY A 219 -15.37 9.34 -8.78
N GLY A 220 -14.21 9.79 -8.32
CA GLY A 220 -12.91 9.26 -8.74
C GLY A 220 -12.47 9.75 -10.13
N PHE A 221 -11.52 9.04 -10.75
CA PHE A 221 -10.83 9.53 -11.95
C PHE A 221 -10.78 8.48 -13.06
N GLY A 222 -10.96 8.92 -14.30
CA GLY A 222 -10.90 8.04 -15.48
C GLY A 222 -12.09 7.09 -15.67
N GLY A 223 -11.90 6.09 -16.53
CA GLY A 223 -12.90 5.06 -16.85
C GLY A 223 -12.70 3.75 -16.08
N ALA A 224 -13.41 2.70 -16.48
CA ALA A 224 -13.25 1.35 -15.93
C ALA A 224 -12.00 0.64 -16.47
N PRO A 225 -11.31 -0.21 -15.68
CA PRO A 225 -11.52 -0.45 -14.24
C PRO A 225 -11.07 0.76 -13.38
N LYS A 226 -11.65 0.91 -12.18
CA LYS A 226 -11.38 2.02 -11.25
C LYS A 226 -10.78 1.55 -9.94
N PHE A 227 -9.67 2.17 -9.56
CA PHE A 227 -8.95 1.93 -8.31
C PHE A 227 -9.19 3.10 -7.32
N PRO A 228 -9.28 2.84 -6.00
CA PRO A 228 -9.30 3.88 -4.98
C PRO A 228 -8.06 4.77 -5.08
N PRO A 229 -8.18 6.09 -5.33
CA PRO A 229 -7.03 6.96 -5.53
C PRO A 229 -6.55 7.55 -4.20
N ALA A 230 -6.20 6.71 -3.22
CA ALA A 230 -5.96 7.14 -1.83
C ALA A 230 -4.91 8.25 -1.69
N ALA A 231 -3.77 8.13 -2.38
CA ALA A 231 -2.72 9.14 -2.38
C ALA A 231 -3.18 10.50 -2.96
N VAL A 232 -4.02 10.47 -4.01
CA VAL A 232 -4.60 11.69 -4.61
C VAL A 232 -5.61 12.32 -3.64
N LEU A 233 -6.44 11.51 -2.98
CA LEU A 233 -7.40 12.01 -2.01
C LEU A 233 -6.71 12.67 -0.82
N GLU A 234 -5.60 12.10 -0.34
CA GLU A 234 -4.77 12.72 0.68
C GLU A 234 -4.27 14.10 0.24
N PHE A 235 -3.77 14.24 -0.99
CA PHE A 235 -3.39 15.54 -1.54
C PHE A 235 -4.56 16.52 -1.57
N LEU A 236 -5.70 16.12 -2.12
CA LEU A 236 -6.87 17.00 -2.25
C LEU A 236 -7.37 17.48 -0.88
N ILE A 237 -7.35 16.62 0.14
CA ILE A 237 -7.73 16.98 1.51
C ILE A 237 -6.75 17.98 2.12
N ARG A 238 -5.44 17.75 1.97
CA ARG A 238 -4.42 18.69 2.45
C ARG A 238 -4.49 20.02 1.72
N HIS A 239 -4.72 20.01 0.41
CA HIS A 239 -4.86 21.23 -0.38
C HIS A 239 -6.11 22.03 0.04
N ALA A 240 -7.23 21.34 0.27
CA ALA A 240 -8.47 21.96 0.75
C ALA A 240 -8.36 22.59 2.15
N ALA A 241 -7.39 22.17 2.96
CA ALA A 241 -7.14 22.70 4.30
C ALA A 241 -6.33 24.00 4.31
N VAL A 242 -5.72 24.38 3.17
CA VAL A 242 -5.06 25.68 3.01
C VAL A 242 -6.03 26.64 2.30
N PRO A 243 -6.37 27.79 2.91
CA PRO A 243 -7.12 28.83 2.22
C PRO A 243 -6.39 29.27 0.95
N SER A 244 -7.11 29.41 -0.16
CA SER A 244 -6.60 30.09 -1.35
C SER A 244 -6.21 31.52 -0.95
N ASP A 245 -4.93 31.88 -1.03
CA ASP A 245 -4.42 33.19 -0.60
C ASP A 245 -5.29 34.34 -1.11
N GLY A 246 -5.50 35.34 -0.25
CA GLY A 246 -6.20 36.59 -0.54
C GLY A 246 -5.48 37.49 -1.56
N ALA A 247 -4.87 36.92 -2.60
CA ALA A 247 -4.51 37.66 -3.79
C ALA A 247 -5.76 38.42 -4.28
N PRO A 248 -5.69 39.75 -4.48
CA PRO A 248 -6.80 40.48 -5.07
C PRO A 248 -7.17 39.78 -6.37
N PRO A 249 -8.47 39.61 -6.69
CA PRO A 249 -8.89 38.89 -7.88
C PRO A 249 -8.34 39.60 -9.12
N ALA A 250 -7.20 39.12 -9.62
CA ALA A 250 -6.95 39.12 -11.03
C ALA A 250 -8.06 38.23 -11.59
N ALA A 251 -9.01 38.87 -12.27
CA ALA A 251 -10.26 38.26 -12.70
C ALA A 251 -10.07 36.81 -13.20
N ALA A 252 -10.80 35.87 -12.59
CA ALA A 252 -11.07 34.50 -13.04
C ALA A 252 -10.07 33.36 -12.71
N ALA A 253 -9.26 33.42 -11.65
CA ALA A 253 -8.64 32.20 -11.12
C ALA A 253 -9.67 31.38 -10.31
N PRO A 254 -9.91 30.08 -10.61
CA PRO A 254 -10.82 29.23 -9.85
C PRO A 254 -10.25 28.93 -8.46
N ASP A 255 -11.14 28.83 -7.45
CA ASP A 255 -10.78 28.44 -6.09
C ASP A 255 -10.39 26.94 -6.05
N THR A 256 -9.09 26.67 -6.07
CA THR A 256 -8.56 25.30 -6.13
C THR A 256 -8.77 24.55 -4.82
N ALA A 257 -8.80 25.23 -3.67
CA ALA A 257 -9.08 24.61 -2.38
C ALA A 257 -10.52 24.09 -2.31
N ALA A 258 -11.49 24.86 -2.79
CA ALA A 258 -12.88 24.40 -2.91
C ALA A 258 -13.03 23.25 -3.90
N ALA A 259 -12.43 23.36 -5.09
CA ALA A 259 -12.45 22.29 -6.09
C ALA A 259 -11.84 20.99 -5.55
N ALA A 260 -10.73 21.07 -4.81
CA ALA A 260 -10.12 19.92 -4.18
C ALA A 260 -11.01 19.27 -3.12
N ARG A 261 -11.65 20.08 -2.26
CA ARG A 261 -12.61 19.60 -1.26
C ARG A 261 -13.77 18.85 -1.92
N ASP A 262 -14.33 19.42 -2.98
CA ASP A 262 -15.48 18.85 -3.69
C ASP A 262 -15.14 17.53 -4.41
N MET A 263 -14.01 17.48 -5.11
CA MET A 263 -13.50 16.25 -5.75
C MET A 263 -13.28 15.13 -4.74
N ALA A 264 -12.63 15.44 -3.61
CA ALA A 264 -12.39 14.48 -2.55
C ALA A 264 -13.71 13.97 -1.95
N GLY A 265 -14.63 14.88 -1.60
CA GLY A 265 -15.93 14.53 -1.03
C GLY A 265 -16.78 13.64 -1.95
N ARG A 266 -16.89 13.98 -3.24
CA ARG A 266 -17.60 13.16 -4.22
C ARG A 266 -17.00 11.77 -4.36
N THR A 267 -15.67 11.68 -4.45
CA THR A 267 -14.97 10.41 -4.60
C THR A 267 -15.12 9.53 -3.37
N LEU A 268 -14.90 10.09 -2.17
CA LEU A 268 -15.07 9.38 -0.90
C LEU A 268 -16.50 8.88 -0.70
N ALA A 269 -17.49 9.71 -1.03
CA ALA A 269 -18.91 9.35 -0.97
C ALA A 269 -19.24 8.21 -1.93
N ALA A 270 -18.79 8.30 -3.19
CA ALA A 270 -19.06 7.28 -4.20
C ALA A 270 -18.47 5.94 -3.78
N MET A 271 -17.20 5.91 -3.35
CA MET A 271 -16.54 4.67 -2.91
C MET A 271 -17.26 4.05 -1.72
N SER A 272 -17.53 4.82 -0.64
CA SER A 272 -18.14 4.25 0.58
C SER A 272 -19.59 3.80 0.42
N ARG A 273 -20.32 4.39 -0.53
CA ARG A 273 -21.73 4.05 -0.82
C ARG A 273 -21.87 2.97 -1.90
N SER A 274 -20.77 2.48 -2.46
CA SER A 274 -20.75 1.48 -3.53
C SER A 274 -20.44 0.07 -3.02
N ALA A 275 -20.32 -0.89 -3.94
CA ALA A 275 -19.93 -2.26 -3.63
C ALA A 275 -18.43 -2.40 -3.32
N LEU A 276 -17.65 -1.35 -3.61
CA LEU A 276 -16.23 -1.28 -3.22
C LEU A 276 -16.07 -1.36 -1.70
N PHE A 277 -16.96 -0.70 -0.94
CA PHE A 277 -17.00 -0.79 0.51
C PHE A 277 -17.97 -1.89 0.94
N ASP A 278 -17.48 -2.83 1.74
CA ASP A 278 -18.32 -3.90 2.25
C ASP A 278 -19.31 -3.37 3.29
N GLN A 279 -20.60 -3.38 2.93
CA GLN A 279 -21.66 -2.80 3.74
C GLN A 279 -21.94 -3.58 5.04
N LEU A 280 -21.45 -4.81 5.20
CA LEU A 280 -21.64 -5.61 6.42
C LEU A 280 -20.45 -5.46 7.37
N ASP A 281 -19.25 -5.94 6.98
CA ASP A 281 -18.08 -5.95 7.87
C ASP A 281 -17.23 -4.69 7.78
N GLY A 282 -17.30 -3.97 6.67
CA GLY A 282 -16.38 -2.88 6.36
C GLY A 282 -15.13 -3.37 5.61
N GLY A 283 -14.19 -2.45 5.45
CA GLY A 283 -13.08 -2.61 4.52
C GLY A 283 -13.50 -2.47 3.07
N PHE A 284 -12.52 -2.11 2.24
CA PHE A 284 -12.64 -1.88 0.82
C PHE A 284 -12.02 -3.02 0.04
N ALA A 285 -12.72 -3.43 -1.01
CA ALA A 285 -12.16 -4.18 -2.12
C ALA A 285 -11.12 -3.33 -2.87
N ARG A 286 -10.17 -4.00 -3.52
CA ARG A 286 -9.01 -3.35 -4.15
C ARG A 286 -9.41 -2.44 -5.31
N TYR A 287 -10.35 -2.85 -6.14
CA TYR A 287 -10.81 -2.05 -7.28
C TYR A 287 -12.18 -2.50 -7.80
N SER A 288 -12.77 -1.69 -8.67
CA SER A 288 -14.01 -1.98 -9.38
C SER A 288 -13.75 -2.23 -10.86
N VAL A 289 -14.39 -3.26 -11.42
CA VAL A 289 -14.40 -3.50 -12.88
C VAL A 289 -15.34 -2.57 -13.61
N THR A 290 -16.32 -1.98 -12.92
CA THR A 290 -17.25 -1.00 -13.49
C THR A 290 -16.87 0.43 -13.13
N ARG A 291 -17.30 1.37 -13.97
CA ARG A 291 -17.09 2.80 -13.78
C ARG A 291 -17.84 3.36 -12.56
N ASP A 292 -18.96 2.74 -12.20
CA ASP A 292 -19.88 3.17 -11.14
C ASP A 292 -19.62 2.50 -9.78
N TRP A 293 -18.53 1.75 -9.64
CA TRP A 293 -18.14 1.04 -8.42
C TRP A 293 -19.11 -0.07 -7.97
N SER A 294 -20.01 -0.51 -8.84
CA SER A 294 -21.03 -1.52 -8.52
C SER A 294 -20.53 -2.96 -8.53
N VAL A 295 -19.40 -3.24 -9.21
CA VAL A 295 -18.82 -4.59 -9.26
C VAL A 295 -17.33 -4.54 -8.89
N PRO A 296 -16.98 -4.95 -7.66
CA PRO A 296 -15.59 -5.03 -7.23
C PRO A 296 -14.90 -6.30 -7.75
N HIS A 297 -13.58 -6.27 -7.82
CA HIS A 297 -12.78 -7.48 -7.56
C HIS A 297 -12.62 -7.62 -6.05
N PHE A 298 -13.00 -8.77 -5.50
CA PHE A 298 -13.26 -8.93 -4.06
C PHE A 298 -12.00 -9.06 -3.18
N GLU A 299 -10.82 -8.98 -3.79
CA GLU A 299 -9.54 -8.86 -3.10
C GLU A 299 -9.58 -7.68 -2.13
N LYS A 300 -9.17 -7.89 -0.87
CA LYS A 300 -9.04 -6.80 0.12
C LYS A 300 -7.64 -6.74 0.68
N MET A 301 -6.94 -5.63 0.45
CA MET A 301 -5.54 -5.48 0.80
C MET A 301 -5.34 -4.59 2.01
N LEU A 302 -4.34 -4.91 2.84
CA LEU A 302 -3.96 -4.11 3.99
C LEU A 302 -3.55 -2.69 3.58
N TYR A 303 -2.71 -2.55 2.56
CA TYR A 303 -2.19 -1.24 2.16
C TYR A 303 -3.27 -0.30 1.61
N ASP A 304 -4.28 -0.83 0.89
CA ASP A 304 -5.40 -0.03 0.38
C ASP A 304 -6.24 0.49 1.56
N ASN A 305 -6.58 -0.42 2.48
CA ASN A 305 -7.44 -0.12 3.61
C ASN A 305 -6.78 0.76 4.67
N ALA A 306 -5.47 0.60 4.89
CA ALA A 306 -4.71 1.47 5.79
C ALA A 306 -4.67 2.91 5.26
N GLN A 307 -4.37 3.09 3.97
CA GLN A 307 -4.38 4.42 3.36
C GLN A 307 -5.77 5.05 3.35
N LEU A 308 -6.81 4.29 2.96
CA LEU A 308 -8.18 4.80 2.96
C LEU A 308 -8.66 5.14 4.38
N LEU A 309 -8.34 4.34 5.40
CA LEU A 309 -8.64 4.67 6.79
C LEU A 309 -8.05 6.03 7.17
N ARG A 310 -6.78 6.26 6.84
CA ARG A 310 -6.09 7.54 7.10
C ARG A 310 -6.76 8.71 6.37
N VAL A 311 -7.08 8.54 5.09
CA VAL A 311 -7.78 9.54 4.27
C VAL A 311 -9.16 9.89 4.85
N TYR A 312 -9.95 8.90 5.28
CA TYR A 312 -11.25 9.17 5.93
C TYR A 312 -11.08 9.88 7.28
N ALA A 313 -10.06 9.53 8.07
CA ALA A 313 -9.76 10.26 9.31
C ALA A 313 -9.37 11.72 9.03
N HIS A 314 -8.61 11.99 7.97
CA HIS A 314 -8.27 13.34 7.52
C HIS A 314 -9.47 14.11 6.99
N TRP A 315 -10.41 13.46 6.30
CA TRP A 315 -11.68 14.07 5.91
C TRP A 315 -12.50 14.50 7.14
N VAL A 316 -12.50 13.71 8.21
CA VAL A 316 -13.13 14.06 9.48
C VAL A 316 -12.48 15.31 10.09
N ARG A 317 -11.14 15.40 10.10
CA ARG A 317 -10.40 16.61 10.53
C ARG A 317 -10.77 17.85 9.71
N LEU A 318 -10.94 17.68 8.40
CA LEU A 318 -11.34 18.76 7.48
C LEU A 318 -12.77 19.28 7.73
N GLY A 319 -13.62 18.49 8.40
CA GLY A 319 -15.02 18.83 8.71
C GLY A 319 -16.05 18.38 7.65
N GLY A 320 -15.58 17.84 6.53
CA GLY A 320 -16.41 17.34 5.43
C GLY A 320 -17.20 18.41 4.66
N THR A 321 -18.21 17.97 3.92
CA THR A 321 -19.15 18.83 3.16
C THR A 321 -20.60 18.46 3.47
N PRO A 322 -21.60 19.29 3.09
CA PRO A 322 -23.00 18.90 3.18
C PRO A 322 -23.33 17.58 2.44
N GLU A 323 -22.70 17.34 1.29
CA GLU A 323 -22.90 16.14 0.45
C GLU A 323 -22.22 14.90 1.05
N TYR A 324 -21.08 15.08 1.71
CA TYR A 324 -20.34 14.04 2.41
C TYR A 324 -19.87 14.49 3.80
N PRO A 325 -20.75 14.40 4.82
CA PRO A 325 -20.47 14.90 6.15
C PRO A 325 -19.36 14.12 6.87
N ALA A 326 -18.60 14.81 7.73
CA ALA A 326 -17.59 14.17 8.57
C ALA A 326 -18.13 13.01 9.42
N ALA A 327 -19.39 13.08 9.87
CA ALA A 327 -20.02 11.99 10.62
C ALA A 327 -20.19 10.70 9.81
N GLU A 328 -20.49 10.81 8.51
CA GLU A 328 -20.57 9.63 7.62
C GLU A 328 -19.19 9.03 7.42
N ALA A 329 -18.18 9.85 7.12
CA ALA A 329 -16.79 9.43 7.00
C ALA A 329 -16.25 8.78 8.27
N ALA A 330 -16.58 9.31 9.46
CA ALA A 330 -16.21 8.74 10.74
C ALA A 330 -16.78 7.31 10.92
N GLY A 331 -18.02 7.08 10.47
CA GLY A 331 -18.62 5.74 10.45
C GLY A 331 -17.89 4.77 9.53
N ILE A 332 -17.43 5.24 8.37
CA ILE A 332 -16.63 4.45 7.41
C ILE A 332 -15.24 4.14 7.97
N ALA A 333 -14.57 5.12 8.56
CA ALA A 333 -13.27 4.96 9.23
C ALA A 333 -13.37 3.96 10.39
N GLY A 334 -14.40 4.09 11.25
CA GLY A 334 -14.63 3.16 12.36
C GLY A 334 -14.81 1.71 11.90
N ARG A 335 -15.68 1.48 10.89
CA ARG A 335 -15.92 0.14 10.34
C ARG A 335 -14.72 -0.43 9.59
N THR A 336 -13.93 0.41 8.93
CA THR A 336 -12.68 -0.01 8.29
C THR A 336 -11.66 -0.43 9.34
N SER A 337 -11.56 0.30 10.46
CA SER A 337 -10.70 -0.05 11.59
C SER A 337 -11.13 -1.36 12.24
N ASP A 338 -12.44 -1.54 12.47
CA ASP A 338 -13.01 -2.78 13.01
C ASP A 338 -12.68 -3.97 12.10
N TRP A 339 -12.84 -3.81 10.78
CA TRP A 339 -12.50 -4.83 9.80
C TRP A 339 -11.00 -5.18 9.81
N LEU A 340 -10.11 -4.18 9.84
CA LEU A 340 -8.67 -4.41 9.89
C LEU A 340 -8.30 -5.28 11.09
N LEU A 341 -8.77 -4.92 12.29
CA LEU A 341 -8.45 -5.66 13.51
C LEU A 341 -9.14 -7.04 13.56
N ALA A 342 -10.39 -7.14 13.13
CA ALA A 342 -11.15 -8.39 13.24
C ALA A 342 -10.80 -9.42 12.14
N ARG A 343 -10.49 -8.97 10.93
CA ARG A 343 -10.25 -9.85 9.77
C ARG A 343 -8.77 -10.02 9.47
N LEU A 344 -7.96 -8.96 9.58
CA LEU A 344 -6.51 -9.03 9.32
C LEU A 344 -5.67 -9.15 10.61
N GLY A 345 -6.27 -8.94 11.79
CA GLY A 345 -5.58 -9.07 13.07
C GLY A 345 -4.93 -10.43 13.28
N LEU A 346 -3.65 -10.40 13.61
CA LEU A 346 -2.87 -11.55 14.08
C LEU A 346 -2.63 -11.40 15.57
N THR A 347 -2.89 -12.46 16.34
CA THR A 347 -2.63 -12.53 17.78
C THR A 347 -1.29 -13.26 18.04
N PRO A 348 -0.63 -13.02 19.18
CA PRO A 348 0.68 -13.61 19.49
C PRO A 348 0.57 -15.09 19.87
N GLY A 349 0.22 -15.94 18.91
CA GLY A 349 0.16 -17.40 19.03
C GLY A 349 -0.82 -17.91 20.11
N PRO A 350 -1.05 -19.23 20.17
CA PRO A 350 -1.97 -19.83 21.14
C PRO A 350 -1.48 -19.75 22.60
N ALA A 351 -0.21 -19.41 22.83
CA ALA A 351 0.40 -19.35 24.16
C ALA A 351 0.13 -18.04 24.93
N ALA A 352 -0.28 -16.96 24.25
CA ALA A 352 -0.48 -15.65 24.88
C ALA A 352 -1.82 -15.49 25.61
N GLY A 353 -2.65 -16.54 25.64
CA GLY A 353 -3.98 -16.51 26.25
C GLY A 353 -5.03 -15.83 25.35
N PRO A 354 -6.32 -15.98 25.68
CA PRO A 354 -7.43 -15.48 24.87
C PRO A 354 -7.55 -13.94 24.84
N ASP A 355 -6.90 -13.24 25.78
CA ASP A 355 -6.97 -11.77 25.91
C ASP A 355 -5.81 -11.04 25.20
N ALA A 356 -4.96 -11.77 24.47
CA ALA A 356 -3.84 -11.15 23.77
C ALA A 356 -4.34 -10.33 22.57
N GLY A 357 -4.07 -9.02 22.60
CA GLY A 357 -4.45 -8.09 21.54
C GLY A 357 -3.74 -8.35 20.20
N VAL A 358 -4.18 -7.62 19.17
CA VAL A 358 -3.57 -7.66 17.83
C VAL A 358 -2.10 -7.21 17.92
N VAL A 359 -1.19 -8.02 17.38
CA VAL A 359 0.25 -7.72 17.34
C VAL A 359 0.77 -7.47 15.94
N ALA A 360 0.04 -7.85 14.89
CA ALA A 360 0.38 -7.57 13.51
C ALA A 360 -0.88 -7.68 12.64
N LEU A 361 -0.82 -7.17 11.41
CA LEU A 361 -1.87 -7.34 10.41
C LEU A 361 -1.36 -8.19 9.25
N ALA A 362 -2.18 -9.18 8.90
CA ALA A 362 -2.08 -9.99 7.69
C ALA A 362 -2.16 -9.10 6.43
N SER A 363 -1.62 -9.60 5.31
CA SER A 363 -1.46 -8.80 4.10
C SER A 363 -2.75 -8.60 3.32
N SER A 364 -3.62 -9.61 3.27
CA SER A 364 -4.83 -9.58 2.45
C SER A 364 -5.90 -10.63 2.81
N LEU A 365 -7.09 -10.41 2.26
CA LEU A 365 -8.10 -11.45 2.01
C LEU A 365 -8.19 -11.73 0.51
N ASP A 366 -8.31 -13.01 0.18
CA ASP A 366 -8.46 -13.52 -1.18
C ASP A 366 -9.72 -12.98 -1.87
N ALA A 367 -9.64 -12.75 -3.19
CA ALA A 367 -10.80 -12.46 -4.01
C ALA A 367 -11.73 -13.68 -4.08
N ASP A 368 -11.14 -14.88 -4.10
CA ASP A 368 -11.86 -16.13 -4.25
C ASP A 368 -12.28 -16.71 -2.90
N THR A 369 -13.47 -17.28 -2.89
CA THR A 369 -13.98 -18.11 -1.80
C THR A 369 -14.05 -19.54 -2.30
N VAL A 370 -13.46 -20.49 -1.56
CA VAL A 370 -13.57 -21.92 -1.93
C VAL A 370 -14.93 -22.46 -1.51
N VAL A 371 -15.76 -22.81 -2.48
CA VAL A 371 -17.09 -23.41 -2.29
C VAL A 371 -17.06 -24.81 -2.91
N ASP A 372 -17.32 -25.83 -2.10
CA ASP A 372 -17.29 -27.24 -2.51
C ASP A 372 -15.99 -27.66 -3.25
N GLY A 373 -14.86 -27.05 -2.86
CA GLY A 373 -13.54 -27.31 -3.45
C GLY A 373 -13.23 -26.53 -4.73
N VAL A 374 -14.13 -25.65 -5.17
CA VAL A 374 -13.96 -24.81 -6.36
C VAL A 374 -13.79 -23.36 -5.93
N HIS A 375 -12.81 -22.67 -6.54
CA HIS A 375 -12.60 -21.24 -6.37
C HIS A 375 -13.72 -20.46 -7.06
N ALA A 376 -14.42 -19.60 -6.30
CA ALA A 376 -15.45 -18.71 -6.83
C ALA A 376 -15.21 -17.28 -6.34
N GLU A 377 -14.98 -16.36 -7.27
CA GLU A 377 -14.72 -14.95 -6.95
C GLU A 377 -15.93 -14.34 -6.23
N GLY A 378 -15.69 -13.76 -5.05
CA GLY A 378 -16.69 -13.01 -4.32
C GLY A 378 -17.84 -13.80 -3.71
N ALA A 379 -17.85 -15.14 -3.75
CA ALA A 379 -19.03 -15.94 -3.38
C ALA A 379 -19.57 -15.67 -1.95
N SER A 380 -18.70 -15.33 -0.99
CA SER A 380 -19.14 -14.91 0.36
C SER A 380 -19.96 -13.61 0.37
N TYR A 381 -19.71 -12.72 -0.60
CA TYR A 381 -20.23 -11.35 -0.63
C TYR A 381 -21.46 -11.16 -1.52
N LEU A 382 -21.80 -12.13 -2.38
CA LEU A 382 -22.92 -12.03 -3.32
C LEU A 382 -24.24 -12.48 -2.66
N TRP A 383 -25.32 -11.78 -3.01
CA TRP A 383 -26.67 -12.07 -2.53
C TRP A 383 -27.66 -12.13 -3.67
N THR A 384 -28.73 -12.89 -3.49
CA THR A 384 -29.91 -12.89 -4.38
C THR A 384 -31.15 -12.33 -3.68
N PRO A 385 -32.14 -11.82 -4.44
CA PRO A 385 -33.42 -11.43 -3.85
C PRO A 385 -34.09 -12.56 -3.06
N GLU A 386 -34.01 -13.79 -3.56
CA GLU A 386 -34.60 -14.97 -2.92
C GLU A 386 -33.94 -15.29 -1.57
N GLU A 387 -32.62 -15.16 -1.47
CA GLU A 387 -31.89 -15.32 -0.21
C GLU A 387 -32.30 -14.26 0.81
N LEU A 388 -32.43 -13.00 0.38
CA LEU A 388 -32.85 -11.90 1.25
C LEU A 388 -34.28 -12.09 1.74
N GLU A 389 -35.21 -12.49 0.88
CA GLU A 389 -36.60 -12.79 1.26
C GLU A 389 -36.70 -13.99 2.21
N SER A 390 -35.89 -15.04 1.98
CA SER A 390 -35.85 -16.20 2.87
C SER A 390 -35.31 -15.85 4.27
N LEU A 391 -34.34 -14.94 4.37
CA LEU A 391 -33.70 -14.57 5.63
C LEU A 391 -34.49 -13.52 6.41
N LEU A 392 -34.98 -12.48 5.72
CA LEU A 392 -35.57 -11.29 6.34
C LEU A 392 -37.10 -11.29 6.29
N GLY A 393 -37.69 -12.24 5.55
CA GLY A 393 -39.11 -12.28 5.23
C GLY A 393 -39.45 -11.43 4.00
N PRO A 394 -40.64 -11.63 3.38
CA PRO A 394 -40.96 -11.03 2.07
C PRO A 394 -40.90 -9.51 2.03
N ALA A 395 -41.37 -8.83 3.09
CA ALA A 395 -41.42 -7.36 3.12
C ALA A 395 -40.05 -6.72 3.29
N ASP A 396 -39.30 -7.12 4.33
CA ASP A 396 -37.97 -6.57 4.61
C ASP A 396 -36.95 -7.06 3.56
N GLY A 397 -37.07 -8.29 3.06
CA GLY A 397 -36.21 -8.84 2.00
C GLY A 397 -36.31 -8.05 0.70
N ALA A 398 -37.52 -7.81 0.20
CA ALA A 398 -37.74 -7.00 -1.01
C ALA A 398 -37.28 -5.54 -0.82
N ALA A 399 -37.52 -4.95 0.36
CA ALA A 399 -37.09 -3.59 0.66
C ALA A 399 -35.55 -3.48 0.71
N VAL A 400 -34.86 -4.46 1.29
CA VAL A 400 -33.40 -4.52 1.34
C VAL A 400 -32.80 -4.77 -0.04
N ALA A 401 -33.41 -5.64 -0.85
CA ALA A 401 -32.96 -5.89 -2.21
C ALA A 401 -32.99 -4.60 -3.05
N ALA A 402 -34.08 -3.83 -2.95
CA ALA A 402 -34.19 -2.52 -3.59
C ALA A 402 -33.21 -1.49 -3.02
N LEU A 403 -33.05 -1.43 -1.70
CA LEU A 403 -32.14 -0.52 -1.03
C LEU A 403 -30.68 -0.77 -1.45
N MET A 404 -30.28 -2.03 -1.58
CA MET A 404 -28.90 -2.46 -1.80
C MET A 404 -28.58 -2.85 -3.24
N ASN A 405 -29.46 -2.48 -4.19
CA ASN A 405 -29.32 -2.77 -5.62
C ASN A 405 -29.11 -4.26 -5.94
N VAL A 406 -29.68 -5.16 -5.12
CA VAL A 406 -29.58 -6.61 -5.35
C VAL A 406 -30.54 -7.01 -6.47
N ARG A 407 -29.96 -7.50 -7.56
CA ARG A 407 -30.70 -7.94 -8.74
C ARG A 407 -30.65 -9.46 -8.88
N THR A 408 -31.55 -10.01 -9.69
CA THR A 408 -31.57 -11.44 -10.00
C THR A 408 -30.25 -11.88 -10.67
N PRO A 409 -29.76 -13.09 -10.40
CA PRO A 409 -28.56 -13.64 -11.03
C PRO A 409 -28.58 -13.51 -12.57
N GLY A 410 -27.43 -13.22 -13.17
CA GLY A 410 -27.26 -12.99 -14.61
C GLY A 410 -27.42 -11.54 -15.07
N SER A 411 -27.73 -10.59 -14.18
CA SER A 411 -27.84 -9.16 -14.49
C SER A 411 -26.61 -8.31 -14.09
N VAL A 412 -25.80 -8.79 -13.16
CA VAL A 412 -24.57 -8.14 -12.66
C VAL A 412 -23.40 -9.14 -12.63
N GLY A 413 -23.63 -10.34 -12.11
CA GLY A 413 -22.76 -11.51 -12.21
C GLY A 413 -23.59 -12.80 -12.33
N ALA A 414 -22.95 -13.94 -12.60
CA ALA A 414 -23.65 -15.22 -12.76
C ALA A 414 -24.38 -15.68 -11.49
N ASP A 415 -23.89 -15.29 -10.31
CA ASP A 415 -24.27 -15.91 -9.03
C ASP A 415 -24.97 -14.96 -8.04
N GLY A 416 -25.05 -13.66 -8.33
CA GLY A 416 -25.73 -12.69 -7.47
C GLY A 416 -25.22 -11.25 -7.59
N SER A 417 -25.56 -10.40 -6.61
CA SER A 417 -25.11 -9.00 -6.53
C SER A 417 -24.46 -8.71 -5.18
N PRO A 418 -23.37 -7.92 -5.11
CA PRO A 418 -22.88 -7.38 -3.85
C PRO A 418 -23.87 -6.35 -3.28
N LEU A 419 -23.92 -6.19 -1.96
CA LEU A 419 -24.77 -5.19 -1.31
C LEU A 419 -24.18 -3.80 -1.48
N HIS A 420 -24.90 -2.87 -2.11
CA HIS A 420 -24.50 -1.47 -2.12
C HIS A 420 -25.68 -0.50 -2.30
N PRO A 421 -25.77 0.59 -1.51
CA PRO A 421 -26.88 1.52 -1.66
C PRO A 421 -26.77 2.44 -2.88
N GLY A 422 -25.54 2.75 -3.33
CA GLY A 422 -25.28 3.75 -4.38
C GLY A 422 -25.65 5.19 -3.98
N ARG A 423 -26.13 5.41 -2.76
CA ARG A 423 -26.59 6.68 -2.21
C ARG A 423 -26.46 6.70 -0.69
N ALA A 424 -26.62 7.87 -0.09
CA ALA A 424 -26.76 7.97 1.36
C ALA A 424 -28.01 7.22 1.85
N ILE A 425 -27.87 6.47 2.93
CA ILE A 425 -28.98 5.78 3.59
C ILE A 425 -29.55 6.72 4.66
N THR A 426 -30.80 7.16 4.49
CA THR A 426 -31.43 8.16 5.36
C THR A 426 -32.85 7.76 5.76
N GLY A 427 -33.41 8.40 6.80
CA GLY A 427 -34.80 8.22 7.19
C GLY A 427 -35.20 6.76 7.47
N GLY A 428 -36.29 6.32 6.84
CA GLY A 428 -36.81 4.95 6.98
C GLY A 428 -35.83 3.87 6.53
N ASP A 429 -35.03 4.13 5.50
CA ASP A 429 -34.02 3.18 5.01
C ASP A 429 -32.92 2.97 6.05
N ALA A 430 -32.54 4.01 6.79
CA ALA A 430 -31.54 3.92 7.85
C ALA A 430 -32.06 3.05 9.00
N ALA A 431 -33.32 3.22 9.39
CA ALA A 431 -33.95 2.40 10.43
C ALA A 431 -34.12 0.94 10.00
N LEU A 432 -34.45 0.69 8.73
CA LEU A 432 -34.46 -0.66 8.14
C LEU A 432 -33.06 -1.27 8.18
N TRP A 433 -32.06 -0.57 7.65
CA TRP A 433 -30.69 -1.08 7.55
C TRP A 433 -30.06 -1.39 8.91
N GLN A 434 -30.23 -0.51 9.89
CA GLN A 434 -29.76 -0.75 11.25
C GLN A 434 -30.35 -2.02 11.87
N ARG A 435 -31.61 -2.34 11.56
CA ARG A 435 -32.28 -3.55 12.04
C ARG A 435 -31.79 -4.81 11.34
N VAL A 436 -31.63 -4.79 10.02
CA VAL A 436 -31.33 -6.01 9.24
C VAL A 436 -29.85 -6.32 9.09
N ARG A 437 -28.96 -5.32 9.15
CA ARG A 437 -27.52 -5.49 8.93
C ARG A 437 -26.89 -6.57 9.83
N PRO A 438 -27.19 -6.65 11.14
CA PRO A 438 -26.64 -7.70 11.99
C PRO A 438 -27.07 -9.12 11.57
N LEU A 439 -28.30 -9.28 11.08
CA LEU A 439 -28.82 -10.57 10.59
C LEU A 439 -28.08 -11.01 9.32
N LEU A 440 -27.87 -10.08 8.39
CA LEU A 440 -27.11 -10.32 7.16
C LEU A 440 -25.64 -10.65 7.45
N ALA A 441 -25.02 -9.92 8.39
CA ALA A 441 -23.64 -10.20 8.81
C ALA A 441 -23.52 -11.58 9.45
N GLN A 442 -24.47 -11.96 10.32
CA GLN A 442 -24.50 -13.30 10.92
C GLN A 442 -24.68 -14.39 9.87
N ALA A 443 -25.59 -14.21 8.92
CA ALA A 443 -25.80 -15.15 7.83
C ALA A 443 -24.55 -15.30 6.95
N ARG A 444 -23.87 -14.19 6.61
CA ARG A 444 -22.61 -14.23 5.86
C ARG A 444 -21.50 -14.95 6.63
N ASN A 445 -21.39 -14.77 7.93
CA ASN A 445 -20.40 -15.47 8.76
C ASN A 445 -20.59 -16.99 8.77
N GLY A 446 -21.78 -17.49 8.43
CA GLY A 446 -22.05 -18.92 8.23
C GLY A 446 -21.63 -19.47 6.86
N ARG A 447 -21.24 -18.61 5.91
CA ARG A 447 -20.76 -18.99 4.57
C ARG A 447 -19.25 -19.30 4.61
N SER A 448 -18.77 -20.05 3.62
CA SER A 448 -17.34 -20.10 3.32
C SER A 448 -16.77 -18.69 3.22
N GLN A 449 -15.62 -18.45 3.84
CA GLN A 449 -14.96 -17.15 3.84
C GLN A 449 -13.75 -17.18 2.88
N PRO A 450 -13.38 -16.03 2.29
CA PRO A 450 -12.15 -15.93 1.53
C PRO A 450 -10.94 -16.28 2.40
N GLY A 451 -9.90 -16.83 1.76
CA GLY A 451 -8.64 -17.12 2.43
C GLY A 451 -7.97 -15.85 2.93
N ARG A 452 -7.23 -15.93 4.05
CA ARG A 452 -6.40 -14.85 4.55
C ARG A 452 -4.93 -15.17 4.31
N ASP A 453 -4.18 -14.23 3.78
CA ASP A 453 -2.72 -14.36 3.65
C ASP A 453 -2.06 -13.77 4.89
N ASP A 454 -1.65 -14.64 5.82
CA ASP A 454 -1.13 -14.28 7.15
C ASP A 454 0.27 -13.64 7.11
N LYS A 455 0.89 -13.47 5.92
CA LYS A 455 2.19 -12.79 5.84
C LYS A 455 2.09 -11.37 6.37
N VAL A 456 3.12 -10.94 7.07
CA VAL A 456 3.23 -9.57 7.58
C VAL A 456 4.27 -8.85 6.73
N VAL A 457 3.84 -7.82 5.99
CA VAL A 457 4.72 -6.91 5.25
C VAL A 457 4.99 -5.67 6.10
N ALA A 458 6.26 -5.37 6.34
CA ALA A 458 6.70 -4.30 7.24
C ALA A 458 6.13 -2.94 6.84
N GLY A 459 6.34 -2.52 5.58
CA GLY A 459 5.86 -1.23 5.10
C GLY A 459 4.35 -1.08 5.21
N TRP A 460 3.58 -2.12 4.90
CA TRP A 460 2.10 -2.07 4.96
C TRP A 460 1.59 -1.97 6.39
N ASN A 461 2.25 -2.65 7.32
CA ASN A 461 1.97 -2.50 8.74
C ASN A 461 2.41 -1.11 9.26
N GLY A 462 3.47 -0.51 8.70
CA GLY A 462 3.84 0.89 8.94
C GLY A 462 2.74 1.88 8.55
N LEU A 463 2.15 1.71 7.35
CA LEU A 463 0.97 2.48 6.93
C LEU A 463 -0.22 2.28 7.88
N ALA A 464 -0.46 1.04 8.32
CA ALA A 464 -1.53 0.73 9.25
C ALA A 464 -1.32 1.34 10.64
N VAL A 465 -0.08 1.38 11.15
CA VAL A 465 0.25 2.07 12.40
C VAL A 465 -0.10 3.55 12.31
N ALA A 466 0.25 4.24 11.21
CA ALA A 466 -0.14 5.63 10.99
C ALA A 466 -1.66 5.81 11.03
N ALA A 467 -2.36 4.98 10.25
CA ALA A 467 -3.80 5.07 10.08
C ALA A 467 -4.57 4.77 11.36
N LEU A 468 -4.19 3.72 12.11
CA LEU A 468 -4.83 3.34 13.37
C LEU A 468 -4.58 4.34 14.48
N ALA A 469 -3.35 4.88 14.59
CA ALA A 469 -3.03 5.90 15.59
C ALA A 469 -3.85 7.18 15.36
N GLU A 470 -3.86 7.70 14.13
CA GLU A 470 -4.61 8.92 13.79
C GLU A 470 -6.12 8.70 13.86
N ALA A 471 -6.65 7.57 13.36
CA ALA A 471 -8.06 7.24 13.48
C ALA A 471 -8.48 7.07 14.94
N GLY A 472 -7.64 6.44 15.78
CA GLY A 472 -7.88 6.32 17.22
C GLY A 472 -8.01 7.68 17.91
N ALA A 473 -7.13 8.62 17.60
CA ALA A 473 -7.20 9.98 18.12
C ALA A 473 -8.46 10.74 17.64
N VAL A 474 -8.71 10.72 16.33
CA VAL A 474 -9.80 11.47 15.66
C VAL A 474 -11.18 10.93 16.06
N LEU A 475 -11.35 9.60 16.09
CA LEU A 475 -12.61 8.93 16.43
C LEU A 475 -12.81 8.75 17.95
N ALA A 476 -11.83 9.18 18.76
CA ALA A 476 -11.82 8.95 20.22
C ALA A 476 -11.95 7.47 20.60
N ARG A 477 -11.16 6.63 19.92
CA ARG A 477 -11.13 5.16 20.07
C ARG A 477 -9.73 4.71 20.52
N PRO A 478 -9.42 4.75 21.83
CA PRO A 478 -8.07 4.47 22.36
C PRO A 478 -7.59 3.05 22.02
N GLU A 479 -8.50 2.08 21.88
CA GLU A 479 -8.15 0.71 21.51
C GLU A 479 -7.50 0.58 20.12
N LEU A 480 -7.72 1.57 19.23
CA LEU A 480 -7.02 1.63 17.94
C LEU A 480 -5.57 2.09 18.12
N VAL A 481 -5.31 2.99 19.06
CA VAL A 481 -3.96 3.43 19.42
C VAL A 481 -3.19 2.29 20.07
N ASP A 482 -3.84 1.55 20.99
CA ASP A 482 -3.25 0.35 21.62
C ASP A 482 -2.86 -0.71 20.58
N ALA A 483 -3.71 -0.95 19.58
CA ALA A 483 -3.41 -1.84 18.47
C ALA A 483 -2.22 -1.33 17.63
N ALA A 484 -2.16 -0.03 17.34
CA ALA A 484 -1.03 0.58 16.65
C ALA A 484 0.29 0.41 17.42
N GLU A 485 0.27 0.55 18.75
CA GLU A 485 1.44 0.28 19.59
C GLU A 485 1.87 -1.20 19.57
N GLY A 486 0.91 -2.12 19.59
CA GLY A 486 1.16 -3.56 19.48
C GLY A 486 1.84 -3.93 18.15
N ILE A 487 1.35 -3.36 17.04
CA ILE A 487 1.90 -3.55 15.70
C ILE A 487 3.30 -2.93 15.59
N ALA A 488 3.49 -1.71 16.08
CA ALA A 488 4.80 -1.07 16.11
C ALA A 488 5.84 -1.87 16.92
N ALA A 489 5.44 -2.44 18.06
CA ALA A 489 6.31 -3.29 18.87
C ALA A 489 6.65 -4.62 18.17
N TYR A 490 5.75 -5.16 17.35
CA TYR A 490 6.04 -6.31 16.51
C TYR A 490 7.03 -5.97 15.40
N LEU A 491 6.87 -4.84 14.72
CA LEU A 491 7.82 -4.39 13.70
C LEU A 491 9.23 -4.23 14.27
N GLU A 492 9.36 -3.60 15.44
CA GLU A 492 10.64 -3.49 16.15
C GLU A 492 11.24 -4.85 16.50
N ARG A 493 10.45 -5.76 17.07
CA ARG A 493 10.95 -7.05 17.57
C ARG A 493 11.28 -8.04 16.45
N VAL A 494 10.47 -8.07 15.38
CA VAL A 494 10.52 -9.12 14.36
C VAL A 494 11.21 -8.64 13.09
N HIS A 495 10.92 -7.42 12.65
CA HIS A 495 11.40 -6.92 11.35
C HIS A 495 12.65 -6.06 11.46
N TRP A 496 12.84 -5.32 12.55
CA TRP A 496 13.99 -4.45 12.71
C TRP A 496 15.21 -5.19 13.25
N ARG A 497 16.34 -5.05 12.54
CA ARG A 497 17.66 -5.52 12.98
C ARG A 497 18.54 -4.29 13.21
N PRO A 498 18.77 -3.89 14.47
CA PRO A 498 19.60 -2.75 14.79
C PRO A 498 21.01 -2.88 14.19
N ALA A 499 21.65 -1.73 13.97
CA ALA A 499 23.03 -1.65 13.51
C ALA A 499 23.98 -2.38 14.49
N THR A 500 24.71 -3.38 13.99
CA THR A 500 25.88 -3.95 14.69
C THR A 500 27.18 -3.43 14.06
N ASP A 501 27.30 -3.54 12.72
CA ASP A 501 28.40 -3.04 11.90
C ASP A 501 27.83 -2.50 10.57
N GLY A 502 27.42 -1.22 10.55
CA GLY A 502 26.79 -0.56 9.38
C GLY A 502 25.40 0.01 9.67
N PRO A 503 24.59 0.38 8.65
CA PRO A 503 23.21 0.82 8.88
C PRO A 503 22.35 -0.35 9.37
N GLY A 504 21.36 -0.05 10.23
CA GLY A 504 20.34 -1.03 10.62
C GLY A 504 19.58 -1.57 9.40
N ARG A 505 18.96 -2.74 9.57
CA ARG A 505 18.27 -3.44 8.48
C ARG A 505 16.85 -3.80 8.89
N LEU A 506 15.88 -3.25 8.18
CA LEU A 506 14.49 -3.69 8.21
C LEU A 506 14.33 -4.89 7.26
N MET A 507 13.71 -5.97 7.73
CA MET A 507 13.31 -7.11 6.90
C MET A 507 11.91 -6.87 6.35
N ARG A 508 11.67 -7.22 5.08
CA ARG A 508 10.38 -6.91 4.44
C ARG A 508 9.23 -7.76 4.99
N VAL A 509 9.40 -9.08 5.01
CA VAL A 509 8.30 -10.01 5.29
C VAL A 509 8.61 -10.91 6.49
N SER A 510 7.58 -11.19 7.29
CA SER A 510 7.60 -12.26 8.27
C SER A 510 6.39 -13.18 8.10
N HIS A 511 6.59 -14.43 8.53
CA HIS A 511 5.58 -15.48 8.56
C HIS A 511 5.70 -16.17 9.92
N ASP A 512 4.58 -16.38 10.60
CA ASP A 512 4.56 -17.03 11.93
C ASP A 512 5.52 -16.37 12.94
N GLY A 513 5.64 -15.04 12.91
CA GLY A 513 6.53 -14.30 13.81
C GLY A 513 8.02 -14.33 13.44
N VAL A 514 8.39 -14.90 12.29
CA VAL A 514 9.79 -15.04 11.85
C VAL A 514 10.03 -14.25 10.56
N ALA A 515 10.88 -13.22 10.63
CA ALA A 515 11.29 -12.44 9.46
C ALA A 515 12.33 -13.19 8.60
N ARG A 516 12.02 -13.32 7.30
CA ARG A 516 12.81 -14.08 6.32
C ARG A 516 12.69 -13.45 4.92
N GLY A 517 13.56 -13.87 3.99
CA GLY A 517 13.63 -13.31 2.65
C GLY A 517 14.55 -12.09 2.54
N ILE A 518 14.12 -11.09 1.75
CA ILE A 518 14.94 -9.90 1.45
C ILE A 518 14.84 -8.83 2.54
N GLY A 519 15.79 -7.88 2.49
CA GLY A 519 15.64 -6.62 3.24
C GLY A 519 14.47 -5.82 2.68
N GLY A 520 13.90 -4.94 3.51
CA GLY A 520 12.93 -3.97 3.05
C GLY A 520 13.51 -3.10 1.93
N LEU A 521 12.64 -2.69 1.01
CA LEU A 521 12.95 -1.68 0.00
C LEU A 521 12.73 -0.28 0.58
N LEU A 522 13.06 0.77 -0.18
CA LEU A 522 12.91 2.16 0.26
C LEU A 522 11.52 2.46 0.85
N GLU A 523 10.45 1.97 0.20
CA GLU A 523 9.08 2.13 0.65
C GLU A 523 8.84 1.56 2.07
N ASP A 524 9.44 0.42 2.41
CA ASP A 524 9.21 -0.23 3.71
C ASP A 524 9.75 0.63 4.84
N TYR A 525 10.95 1.17 4.65
CA TYR A 525 11.56 2.05 5.64
C TYR A 525 10.79 3.35 5.77
N ALA A 526 10.40 3.96 4.65
CA ALA A 526 9.66 5.21 4.64
C ALA A 526 8.29 5.07 5.32
N PHE A 527 7.53 4.02 5.01
CA PHE A 527 6.23 3.77 5.62
C PHE A 527 6.33 3.42 7.11
N CYS A 528 7.31 2.63 7.53
CA CYS A 528 7.54 2.36 8.94
C CYS A 528 7.93 3.62 9.70
N ALA A 529 8.83 4.44 9.16
CA ALA A 529 9.23 5.70 9.80
C ALA A 529 8.06 6.68 9.94
N GLU A 530 7.30 6.91 8.87
CA GLU A 530 6.09 7.73 8.88
C GLU A 530 5.07 7.25 9.92
N GLY A 531 4.79 5.93 9.97
CA GLY A 531 3.87 5.35 10.95
C GLY A 531 4.33 5.53 12.38
N LEU A 532 5.62 5.34 12.66
CA LEU A 532 6.18 5.53 13.99
C LEU A 532 6.21 7.01 14.42
N PHE A 533 6.46 7.94 13.50
CA PHE A 533 6.33 9.37 13.80
C PHE A 533 4.88 9.77 14.09
N ALA A 534 3.91 9.26 13.32
CA ALA A 534 2.49 9.50 13.58
C ALA A 534 2.07 8.91 14.94
N LEU A 535 2.51 7.70 15.26
CA LEU A 535 2.26 7.06 16.56
C LEU A 535 2.90 7.85 17.71
N TYR A 536 4.13 8.35 17.54
CA TYR A 536 4.76 9.25 18.51
C TYR A 536 3.92 10.52 18.70
N GLY A 537 3.48 11.16 17.62
CA GLY A 537 2.66 12.37 17.69
C GLY A 537 1.35 12.16 18.45
N VAL A 538 0.75 10.96 18.39
CA VAL A 538 -0.48 10.58 19.09
C VAL A 538 -0.24 10.17 20.55
N THR A 539 0.85 9.47 20.84
CA THR A 539 1.09 8.84 22.15
C THR A 539 2.03 9.63 23.06
N GLY A 540 2.94 10.42 22.50
CA GLY A 540 4.07 11.02 23.22
C GLY A 540 5.16 10.04 23.64
N HIS A 541 5.04 8.75 23.34
CA HIS A 541 6.02 7.75 23.74
C HIS A 541 7.32 7.88 22.92
N THR A 542 8.35 8.48 23.52
CA THR A 542 9.62 8.84 22.86
C THR A 542 10.31 7.67 22.15
N ARG A 543 10.12 6.43 22.62
CA ARG A 543 10.69 5.24 21.96
C ARG A 543 10.30 5.12 20.49
N TRP A 544 9.10 5.57 20.12
CA TRP A 544 8.63 5.53 18.74
C TRP A 544 9.32 6.56 17.86
N TYR A 545 9.61 7.75 18.39
CA TYR A 545 10.45 8.73 17.72
C TYR A 545 11.88 8.19 17.50
N GLU A 546 12.49 7.58 18.54
CA GLU A 546 13.85 7.04 18.44
C GLU A 546 13.94 5.89 17.41
N LEU A 547 12.95 5.00 17.38
CA LEU A 547 12.89 3.93 16.38
C LEU A 547 12.66 4.48 14.97
N ALA A 548 11.75 5.44 14.81
CA ALA A 548 11.49 6.10 13.53
C ALA A 548 12.74 6.78 12.98
N GLU A 549 13.47 7.51 13.83
CA GLU A 549 14.75 8.12 13.50
C GLU A 549 15.77 7.07 13.07
N ALA A 550 15.95 5.99 13.83
CA ALA A 550 16.89 4.92 13.50
C ALA A 550 16.58 4.24 12.13
N ILE A 551 15.30 4.04 11.81
CA ILE A 551 14.85 3.48 10.53
C ILE A 551 15.08 4.49 9.40
N LEU A 552 14.71 5.77 9.57
CA LEU A 552 14.88 6.81 8.56
C LEU A 552 16.37 7.04 8.22
N ASP A 553 17.21 7.07 9.25
CA ASP A 553 18.66 7.15 9.14
C ASP A 553 19.24 5.99 8.33
N ALA A 554 18.77 4.77 8.60
CA ALA A 554 19.16 3.58 7.85
C ALA A 554 18.69 3.66 6.40
N ALA A 555 17.49 4.20 6.15
CA ALA A 555 16.98 4.41 4.80
C ALA A 555 17.90 5.35 4.01
N CYS A 556 18.24 6.52 4.56
CA CYS A 556 19.13 7.49 3.93
C CYS A 556 20.50 6.88 3.61
N ARG A 557 21.09 6.14 4.56
CA ARG A 557 22.40 5.49 4.37
C ARG A 557 22.40 4.30 3.41
N ARG A 558 21.26 3.68 3.12
CA ARG A 558 21.16 2.55 2.18
C ARG A 558 20.78 3.01 0.77
N PHE A 559 19.79 3.89 0.70
CA PHE A 559 19.09 4.25 -0.53
C PHE A 559 19.47 5.62 -1.08
N ALA A 560 20.15 6.47 -0.29
CA ALA A 560 20.58 7.82 -0.70
C ALA A 560 22.10 8.08 -0.50
N ALA A 561 22.90 7.04 -0.25
CA ALA A 561 24.25 7.14 0.29
C ALA A 561 25.28 7.90 -0.57
N ASP A 562 25.13 7.86 -1.90
CA ASP A 562 26.05 8.50 -2.86
C ASP A 562 25.44 9.77 -3.49
N GLY A 563 24.39 10.29 -2.86
CA GLY A 563 23.59 11.40 -3.38
C GLY A 563 22.65 11.00 -4.51
N SER A 564 22.53 9.72 -4.86
CA SER A 564 21.47 9.21 -5.76
C SER A 564 20.44 8.41 -4.98
N LEU A 565 19.17 8.51 -5.39
CA LEU A 565 18.08 7.76 -4.77
C LEU A 565 17.74 6.51 -5.58
N ARG A 566 17.47 5.41 -4.87
CA ARG A 566 17.11 4.10 -5.44
C ARG A 566 16.16 3.34 -4.51
N ASP A 567 15.35 2.45 -5.07
CA ASP A 567 14.40 1.66 -4.27
C ASP A 567 15.02 0.44 -3.59
N ALA A 568 16.05 -0.13 -4.21
CA ALA A 568 16.77 -1.32 -3.73
C ALA A 568 18.23 -0.97 -3.43
N ALA A 569 18.84 -1.70 -2.50
CA ALA A 569 20.22 -1.58 -2.08
C ALA A 569 20.96 -2.93 -2.23
N GLY A 570 20.81 -3.56 -3.41
CA GLY A 570 21.54 -4.77 -3.79
C GLY A 570 20.89 -6.08 -3.36
N GLU A 571 19.56 -6.13 -3.18
CA GLU A 571 18.84 -7.33 -2.77
C GLU A 571 18.88 -8.46 -3.83
N SER A 572 19.15 -8.16 -5.11
CA SER A 572 19.16 -9.15 -6.19
C SER A 572 20.01 -8.74 -7.41
N ALA A 573 21.05 -9.52 -7.71
CA ALA A 573 21.92 -9.25 -8.87
C ALA A 573 21.20 -9.44 -10.22
N GLN A 574 20.24 -10.38 -10.30
CA GLN A 574 19.46 -10.63 -11.52
C GLN A 574 18.50 -9.46 -11.82
N VAL A 575 17.95 -8.82 -10.78
CA VAL A 575 17.11 -7.63 -10.92
C VAL A 575 17.95 -6.47 -11.48
N THR A 576 19.11 -6.20 -10.88
CA THR A 576 20.05 -5.19 -11.38
C THR A 576 20.47 -5.49 -12.83
N THR A 577 20.72 -6.75 -13.18
CA THR A 577 21.09 -7.16 -14.54
C THR A 577 19.95 -6.97 -15.54
N ALA A 578 18.72 -7.31 -15.15
CA ALA A 578 17.51 -7.09 -15.95
C ALA A 578 17.27 -5.59 -16.24
N GLN A 579 17.73 -4.70 -15.35
CA GLN A 579 17.71 -3.25 -15.51
C GLN A 579 18.99 -2.66 -16.15
N GLY A 580 19.79 -3.47 -16.85
CA GLY A 580 20.97 -2.99 -17.55
C GLY A 580 22.10 -2.51 -16.62
N GLY A 581 22.17 -3.04 -15.39
CA GLY A 581 23.22 -2.73 -14.43
C GLY A 581 22.97 -1.48 -13.58
N ARG A 582 21.74 -0.97 -13.56
CA ARG A 582 21.34 0.20 -12.76
C ARG A 582 20.24 -0.15 -11.79
N ASP A 583 20.31 0.39 -10.58
CA ASP A 583 19.22 0.30 -9.63
C ASP A 583 18.03 1.15 -10.10
N GLY A 584 16.82 0.63 -9.94
CA GLY A 584 15.59 1.33 -10.30
C GLY A 584 15.16 2.36 -9.25
N LEU A 585 14.33 3.30 -9.71
CA LEU A 585 13.57 4.21 -8.86
C LEU A 585 12.17 4.38 -9.45
N GLU A 586 11.17 3.88 -8.76
CA GLU A 586 9.77 4.13 -9.04
C GLU A 586 9.40 5.53 -8.54
N LEU A 587 8.89 6.35 -9.46
CA LEU A 587 8.47 7.71 -9.14
C LEU A 587 6.97 7.81 -8.94
N PHE A 588 6.22 6.92 -9.58
CA PHE A 588 4.79 6.98 -9.65
C PHE A 588 4.19 6.21 -8.47
N ASP A 589 3.20 6.82 -7.84
CA ASP A 589 2.32 6.10 -6.93
C ASP A 589 1.63 4.98 -7.71
N SER A 590 1.63 3.78 -7.12
CA SER A 590 0.88 2.64 -7.60
C SER A 590 -0.32 2.40 -6.68
N ALA A 591 -0.51 1.19 -6.20
CA ALA A 591 -1.45 0.93 -5.11
C ALA A 591 -0.94 1.48 -3.76
N THR A 592 0.37 1.74 -3.67
CA THR A 592 1.03 2.42 -2.55
C THR A 592 1.77 3.66 -3.06
N PRO A 593 2.09 4.63 -2.18
CA PRO A 593 2.95 5.75 -2.54
C PRO A 593 4.30 5.29 -3.05
N SER A 594 4.92 6.05 -3.95
CA SER A 594 6.30 5.76 -4.35
C SER A 594 7.26 5.90 -3.17
N GLY A 595 8.31 5.06 -3.14
CA GLY A 595 9.31 5.09 -2.07
C GLY A 595 9.97 6.46 -1.93
N ALA A 596 10.19 7.16 -3.04
CA ALA A 596 10.74 8.52 -3.05
C ALA A 596 9.80 9.55 -2.40
N ALA A 597 8.52 9.55 -2.77
CA ALA A 597 7.54 10.45 -2.18
C ALA A 597 7.33 10.16 -0.69
N ALA A 598 7.30 8.88 -0.32
CA ALA A 598 7.18 8.44 1.06
C ALA A 598 8.39 8.87 1.92
N LEU A 599 9.60 8.69 1.40
CA LEU A 599 10.83 9.13 2.07
C LEU A 599 10.83 10.64 2.29
N ALA A 600 10.43 11.43 1.27
CA ALA A 600 10.31 12.88 1.40
C ALA A 600 9.34 13.25 2.54
N GLY A 601 8.20 12.57 2.66
CA GLY A 601 7.24 12.76 3.75
C GLY A 601 7.86 12.51 5.13
N ALA A 602 8.51 11.36 5.30
CA ALA A 602 9.18 11.01 6.56
C ALA A 602 10.30 12.00 6.92
N LEU A 603 11.07 12.48 5.93
CA LEU A 603 12.11 13.50 6.10
C LEU A 603 11.52 14.85 6.50
N VAL A 604 10.41 15.28 5.90
CA VAL A 604 9.70 16.52 6.29
C VAL A 604 9.31 16.43 7.76
N THR A 605 8.64 15.34 8.16
CA THR A 605 8.20 15.10 9.55
C THR A 605 9.38 15.06 10.52
N HIS A 606 10.42 14.27 10.24
CA HIS A 606 11.60 14.19 11.09
C HIS A 606 12.29 15.53 11.23
N SER A 607 12.40 16.30 10.15
CA SER A 607 13.10 17.57 10.16
C SER A 607 12.38 18.65 10.98
N ALA A 608 11.04 18.58 11.06
CA ALA A 608 10.22 19.39 11.94
C ALA A 608 10.37 18.96 13.42
N LEU A 609 10.44 17.66 13.71
CA LEU A 609 10.68 17.15 15.07
C LEU A 609 12.11 17.40 15.57
N SER A 610 13.09 17.30 14.69
CA SER A 610 14.52 17.29 15.04
C SER A 610 15.19 18.65 14.87
N GLY A 611 14.63 19.53 14.03
CA GLY A 611 15.31 20.72 13.55
C GLY A 611 16.44 20.43 12.55
N SER A 612 16.59 19.21 12.04
CA SER A 612 17.67 18.83 11.11
C SER A 612 17.59 19.59 9.78
N SER A 613 18.61 20.40 9.49
CA SER A 613 18.75 21.08 8.19
C SER A 613 19.07 20.09 7.08
N GLU A 614 19.84 19.05 7.37
CA GLU A 614 20.23 18.02 6.40
C GLU A 614 18.99 17.28 5.86
N HIS A 615 18.12 16.79 6.75
CA HIS A 615 16.89 16.12 6.35
C HIS A 615 15.90 17.06 5.65
N ARG A 616 15.82 18.35 6.07
CA ARG A 616 15.07 19.37 5.32
C ARG A 616 15.59 19.52 3.89
N THR A 617 16.90 19.61 3.71
CA THR A 617 17.51 19.76 2.39
C THR A 617 17.27 18.52 1.53
N LEU A 618 17.42 17.31 2.08
CA LEU A 618 17.13 16.07 1.36
C LEU A 618 15.67 16.00 0.92
N ALA A 619 14.72 16.31 1.80
CA ALA A 619 13.31 16.38 1.45
C ALA A 619 13.04 17.40 0.34
N ALA A 620 13.58 18.62 0.48
CA ALA A 620 13.43 19.68 -0.51
C ALA A 620 14.01 19.28 -1.87
N ASN A 621 15.16 18.60 -1.90
CA ASN A 621 15.77 18.11 -3.14
C ASN A 621 14.90 17.07 -3.84
N ILE A 622 14.35 16.10 -3.11
CA ILE A 622 13.43 15.11 -3.68
C ILE A 622 12.20 15.81 -4.27
N LEU A 623 11.58 16.72 -3.51
CA LEU A 623 10.38 17.44 -3.94
C LEU A 623 10.66 18.34 -5.14
N ALA A 624 11.73 19.14 -5.13
CA ALA A 624 12.06 20.08 -6.19
C ALA A 624 12.36 19.38 -7.53
N LEU A 625 12.96 18.19 -7.49
CA LEU A 625 13.27 17.43 -8.70
C LEU A 625 12.06 16.68 -9.27
N LEU A 626 11.18 16.18 -8.41
CA LEU A 626 10.05 15.34 -8.82
C LEU A 626 8.78 16.13 -9.11
N LEU A 627 8.53 17.24 -8.40
CA LEU A 627 7.28 17.97 -8.50
C LEU A 627 7.06 18.60 -9.89
N PRO A 628 8.01 19.36 -10.49
CA PRO A 628 7.78 19.99 -11.80
C PRO A 628 7.41 19.02 -12.93
N PRO A 629 8.10 17.86 -13.13
CA PRO A 629 7.74 16.95 -14.21
C PRO A 629 6.45 16.15 -13.94
N LEU A 630 6.00 16.01 -12.69
CA LEU A 630 4.89 15.12 -12.32
C LEU A 630 3.58 15.85 -12.01
N ALA A 631 3.63 17.03 -11.38
CA ALA A 631 2.46 17.72 -10.83
C ALA A 631 1.34 17.92 -11.86
N VAL A 632 1.69 18.26 -13.11
CA VAL A 632 0.68 18.50 -14.16
C VAL A 632 0.57 17.32 -15.14
N ARG A 633 1.67 16.62 -15.42
CA ARG A 633 1.68 15.55 -16.43
C ARG A 633 1.07 14.25 -15.92
N ALA A 634 1.21 13.96 -14.63
CA ALA A 634 0.77 12.71 -14.02
C ALA A 634 0.27 12.89 -12.57
N PRO A 635 -0.58 13.89 -12.25
CA PRO A 635 -1.02 14.14 -10.87
C PRO A 635 -1.73 12.95 -10.23
N ARG A 636 -2.43 12.13 -11.04
CA ARG A 636 -3.09 10.90 -10.59
C ARG A 636 -2.14 9.84 -10.05
N ALA A 637 -0.87 9.90 -10.45
CA ALA A 637 0.18 8.96 -10.06
C ALA A 637 1.27 9.66 -9.23
N ALA A 638 0.99 10.84 -8.68
CA ALA A 638 1.91 11.60 -7.84
C ALA A 638 1.18 12.23 -6.64
N GLY A 639 0.07 11.61 -6.21
CA GLY A 639 -0.77 12.12 -5.14
C GLY A 639 -0.01 12.28 -3.83
N TRP A 640 0.82 11.31 -3.44
CA TRP A 640 1.57 11.39 -2.18
C TRP A 640 2.69 12.42 -2.25
N LEU A 641 3.32 12.57 -3.42
CA LEU A 641 4.31 13.62 -3.68
C LEU A 641 3.66 15.00 -3.53
N LEU A 642 2.48 15.20 -4.14
CA LEU A 642 1.71 16.43 -4.04
C LEU A 642 1.26 16.72 -2.60
N ALA A 643 0.79 15.69 -1.87
CA ALA A 643 0.42 15.78 -0.46
C ALA A 643 1.60 16.16 0.44
N THR A 644 2.79 15.66 0.12
CA THR A 644 4.04 15.97 0.83
C THR A 644 4.53 17.39 0.49
N ALA A 645 4.46 17.78 -0.77
CA ALA A 645 4.78 19.15 -1.20
C ALA A 645 3.85 20.18 -0.54
N GLN A 646 2.54 19.88 -0.44
CA GLN A 646 1.58 20.71 0.27
C GLN A 646 1.94 20.89 1.75
N ALA A 647 2.36 19.81 2.43
CA ALA A 647 2.82 19.85 3.82
C ALA A 647 4.12 20.67 3.97
N ALA A 648 5.08 20.47 3.07
CA ALA A 648 6.34 21.21 3.09
C ALA A 648 6.15 22.72 2.86
N LEU A 649 5.29 23.09 1.90
CA LEU A 649 4.98 24.48 1.54
C LEU A 649 4.16 25.21 2.61
N ALA A 650 3.29 24.49 3.33
CA ALA A 650 2.61 25.03 4.51
C ALA A 650 3.61 25.45 5.63
N GLY A 651 4.90 25.07 5.48
CA GLY A 651 5.96 25.19 6.47
C GLY A 651 5.52 24.38 7.68
N PRO A 652 5.68 23.03 7.63
CA PRO A 652 4.88 22.12 8.43
C PRO A 652 4.85 22.64 9.85
N VAL A 653 3.65 22.92 10.34
CA VAL A 653 3.52 23.58 11.63
C VAL A 653 4.10 22.64 12.67
N GLU A 654 5.07 23.12 13.43
CA GLU A 654 5.73 22.37 14.50
C GLU A 654 5.01 22.71 15.80
N ALA A 655 4.30 21.76 16.40
CA ALA A 655 3.59 21.94 17.65
C ALA A 655 4.32 21.22 18.79
N ALA A 656 4.97 21.98 19.66
CA ALA A 656 5.57 21.48 20.88
C ALA A 656 4.61 21.67 22.06
N VAL A 657 4.17 20.57 22.66
CA VAL A 657 3.34 20.52 23.86
C VAL A 657 4.26 20.23 25.05
N ALA A 658 4.39 21.20 25.96
CA ALA A 658 5.28 21.15 27.12
C ALA A 658 4.50 21.27 28.44
N GLY A 659 5.08 20.77 29.53
CA GLY A 659 4.48 20.78 30.86
C GLY A 659 4.03 19.40 31.35
N PRO A 660 3.54 19.33 32.60
CA PRO A 660 3.22 18.07 33.28
C PRO A 660 2.09 17.30 32.62
N ASP A 661 2.06 15.98 32.83
CA ASP A 661 0.97 15.12 32.37
C ASP A 661 -0.32 15.37 33.16
N THR A 662 -1.13 16.30 32.65
CA THR A 662 -2.40 16.69 33.24
C THR A 662 -3.54 16.63 32.22
N PRO A 663 -4.81 16.55 32.66
CA PRO A 663 -5.95 16.63 31.75
C PRO A 663 -5.94 17.86 30.84
N GLU A 664 -5.43 18.99 31.31
CA GLU A 664 -5.29 20.22 30.53
C GLU A 664 -4.27 20.04 29.39
N ARG A 665 -3.14 19.36 29.64
CA ARG A 665 -2.16 19.04 28.59
C ARG A 665 -2.79 18.12 27.55
N ALA A 666 -3.54 17.10 28.00
CA ALA A 666 -4.23 16.16 27.12
C ALA A 666 -5.28 16.87 26.25
N GLU A 667 -6.00 17.88 26.77
CA GLU A 667 -6.93 18.69 25.98
C GLU A 667 -6.21 19.49 24.88
N LEU A 668 -5.09 20.15 25.22
CA LEU A 668 -4.29 20.91 24.26
C LEU A 668 -3.69 20.00 23.17
N HIS A 669 -3.20 18.82 23.57
CA HIS A 669 -2.69 17.81 22.65
C HIS A 669 -3.78 17.29 21.72
N ARG A 670 -4.96 16.96 22.26
CA ARG A 670 -6.11 16.52 21.47
C ARG A 670 -6.55 17.57 20.46
N GLU A 671 -6.54 18.85 20.81
CA GLU A 671 -6.88 19.93 19.87
C GLU A 671 -5.94 19.94 18.65
N LEU A 672 -4.64 19.72 18.85
CA LEU A 672 -3.67 19.60 17.77
C LEU A 672 -3.94 18.37 16.90
N LEU A 673 -4.23 17.22 17.51
CA LEU A 673 -4.52 15.97 16.80
C LEU A 673 -5.82 16.01 15.97
N LEU A 674 -6.71 16.96 16.24
CA LEU A 674 -7.95 17.19 15.48
C LEU A 674 -7.80 18.24 14.37
N SER A 675 -6.66 18.92 14.31
CA SER A 675 -6.42 19.97 13.30
C SER A 675 -6.31 19.39 11.88
N ALA A 676 -6.86 20.11 10.91
CA ALA A 676 -6.68 19.83 9.49
C ALA A 676 -5.40 20.44 8.89
N SER A 677 -4.57 21.12 9.70
CA SER A 677 -3.36 21.81 9.20
C SER A 677 -2.42 20.83 8.48
N PRO A 678 -2.10 21.06 7.19
CA PRO A 678 -1.29 20.14 6.41
C PRO A 678 0.11 19.98 6.97
N GLY A 679 0.52 18.74 7.22
CA GLY A 679 1.86 18.44 7.72
C GLY A 679 2.10 18.93 9.15
N LEU A 680 1.06 19.22 9.94
CA LEU A 680 1.21 19.51 11.36
C LEU A 680 1.96 18.35 12.05
N VAL A 681 3.08 18.70 12.68
CA VAL A 681 3.91 17.77 13.43
C VAL A 681 3.75 18.08 14.91
N VAL A 682 3.37 17.07 15.70
CA VAL A 682 3.15 17.23 17.13
C VAL A 682 4.26 16.52 17.89
N ALA A 683 4.93 17.25 18.77
CA ALA A 683 5.84 16.71 19.77
C ALA A 683 5.24 16.94 21.15
N VAL A 684 5.12 15.87 21.93
CA VAL A 684 4.70 15.89 23.33
C VAL A 684 5.59 14.92 24.10
N GLN A 685 5.97 15.29 25.32
CA GLN A 685 6.71 14.43 26.23
C GLN A 685 6.55 14.96 27.67
N ASP A 686 6.90 14.14 28.66
CA ASP A 686 7.00 14.59 30.04
C ASP A 686 8.28 15.40 30.28
N ASP A 687 8.21 16.40 31.16
CA ASP A 687 9.32 17.32 31.43
C ASP A 687 10.62 16.61 31.90
N ASP A 688 10.51 15.41 32.47
CA ASP A 688 11.62 14.59 32.99
C ASP A 688 12.18 13.57 31.96
N ALA A 689 11.76 13.64 30.69
CA ALA A 689 12.26 12.71 29.67
C ALA A 689 13.79 12.78 29.53
N ALA A 690 14.46 11.64 29.74
CA ALA A 690 15.92 11.55 29.76
C ALA A 690 16.59 11.99 28.44
N ARG A 691 15.86 11.87 27.31
CA ARG A 691 16.27 12.34 25.99
C ARG A 691 15.11 13.07 25.33
N PRO A 692 15.02 14.39 25.49
CA PRO A 692 13.92 15.13 24.91
C PRO A 692 14.04 15.18 23.39
N VAL A 693 12.91 15.01 22.69
CA VAL A 693 12.81 15.26 21.25
C VAL A 693 13.30 16.68 20.97
N PRO A 694 14.12 16.94 19.93
CA PRO A 694 14.77 18.24 19.77
C PRO A 694 13.80 19.43 19.71
N LEU A 695 12.62 19.26 19.11
CA LEU A 695 11.55 20.26 19.08
C LEU A 695 11.01 20.63 20.47
N LEU A 696 11.26 19.85 21.52
CA LEU A 696 10.84 20.16 22.89
C LEU A 696 11.96 20.78 23.74
N ARG A 697 13.19 20.86 23.23
CA ARG A 697 14.32 21.44 23.98
C ARG A 697 14.09 22.92 24.29
N GLY A 698 14.33 23.30 25.55
CA GLY A 698 14.18 24.68 26.01
C GLY A 698 12.73 25.17 26.12
N ARG A 699 11.74 24.27 26.02
CA ARG A 699 10.31 24.55 26.22
C ARG A 699 9.87 23.87 27.50
N GLY A 700 9.00 24.54 28.26
CA GLY A 700 8.53 24.04 29.55
C GLY A 700 7.18 24.64 29.90
N ALA A 701 6.67 24.27 31.08
CA ALA A 701 5.45 24.84 31.62
C ALA A 701 5.52 26.36 31.80
N GLY A 702 4.35 27.00 31.86
CA GLY A 702 4.23 28.42 32.18
C GLY A 702 4.73 28.75 33.59
N PRO A 703 4.87 30.05 33.93
CA PRO A 703 5.29 30.47 35.27
C PRO A 703 4.37 29.99 36.41
N ASP A 704 3.12 29.67 36.10
CA ASP A 704 2.10 29.11 36.97
C ASP A 704 2.07 27.57 36.99
N GLY A 705 2.97 26.92 36.24
CA GLY A 705 3.01 25.47 36.08
C GLY A 705 2.03 24.91 35.06
N ALA A 706 1.29 25.76 34.34
CA ALA A 706 0.33 25.30 33.33
C ALA A 706 1.04 24.75 32.07
N PRO A 707 0.48 23.71 31.42
CA PRO A 707 1.02 23.22 30.16
C PRO A 707 0.90 24.29 29.06
N GLN A 708 1.87 24.29 28.14
CA GLN A 708 1.99 25.27 27.07
C GLN A 708 2.18 24.61 25.71
N VAL A 709 1.57 25.20 24.69
CA VAL A 709 1.76 24.85 23.29
C VAL A 709 2.54 25.94 22.57
N PHE A 710 3.65 25.54 21.97
CA PHE A 710 4.49 26.36 21.10
C PHE A 710 4.22 25.94 19.66
N LEU A 711 3.65 26.84 18.86
CA LEU A 711 3.47 26.64 17.42
C LEU A 711 4.60 27.34 16.69
N CYS A 712 5.33 26.60 15.88
CA CYS A 712 6.55 27.06 15.23
C CYS A 712 6.54 26.78 13.72
N ARG A 713 7.36 27.53 12.99
CA ARG A 713 7.69 27.33 11.58
C ARG A 713 9.18 27.45 11.40
N GLY A 714 9.81 26.39 10.89
CA GLY A 714 11.26 26.39 10.70
C GLY A 714 12.00 26.63 12.01
N MET A 715 11.52 26.03 13.10
CA MET A 715 12.02 26.18 14.47
C MET A 715 11.88 27.58 15.08
N VAL A 716 11.11 28.48 14.46
CA VAL A 716 10.77 29.81 15.00
C VAL A 716 9.33 29.81 15.48
N CYS A 717 9.13 30.04 16.78
CA CYS A 717 7.82 29.89 17.43
C CYS A 717 7.11 31.23 17.66
N ASP A 718 5.79 31.20 17.58
CA ASP A 718 4.93 32.22 18.17
C ASP A 718 5.00 32.18 19.71
N LEU A 719 4.49 33.21 20.37
CA LEU A 719 4.29 33.19 21.84
C LEU A 719 3.48 31.95 22.24
N PRO A 720 3.78 31.24 23.34
CA PRO A 720 3.03 30.04 23.74
C PRO A 720 1.56 30.33 24.07
N THR A 721 0.70 29.30 23.98
CA THR A 721 -0.70 29.34 24.44
C THR A 721 -0.95 28.20 25.42
N ALA A 722 -1.84 28.43 26.38
CA ALA A 722 -2.35 27.42 27.30
C ALA A 722 -3.84 27.13 27.06
N SER A 723 -4.42 27.52 25.90
CA SER A 723 -5.83 27.28 25.58
C SER A 723 -6.04 26.74 24.17
N ALA A 724 -7.02 25.84 24.02
CA ALA A 724 -7.45 25.27 22.74
C ALA A 724 -7.94 26.35 21.76
N ALA A 725 -8.65 27.37 22.25
CA ALA A 725 -9.06 28.50 21.42
C ALA A 725 -7.85 29.25 20.83
N GLY A 726 -6.81 29.47 21.64
CA GLY A 726 -5.56 30.08 21.18
C GLY A 726 -4.80 29.22 20.18
N ILE A 727 -4.88 27.88 20.28
CA ILE A 727 -4.32 26.97 19.27
C ILE A 727 -5.03 27.20 17.93
N ARG A 728 -6.38 27.13 17.91
CA ARG A 728 -7.18 27.31 16.68
C ARG A 728 -6.92 28.64 16.00
N GLU A 729 -6.94 29.74 16.76
CA GLU A 729 -6.71 31.09 16.22
C GLU A 729 -5.35 31.18 15.53
N ARG A 730 -4.30 30.61 16.14
CA ARG A 730 -2.94 30.68 15.61
C ARG A 730 -2.74 29.76 14.44
N LEU A 731 -3.27 28.54 14.49
CA LEU A 731 -3.24 27.64 13.33
C LEU A 731 -3.95 28.27 12.13
N ALA A 732 -5.10 28.93 12.34
CA ALA A 732 -5.79 29.66 11.27
C ALA A 732 -4.94 30.80 10.69
N ARG A 733 -4.25 31.57 11.55
CA ARG A 733 -3.33 32.63 11.12
C ARG A 733 -2.08 32.09 10.43
N MET A 734 -1.59 30.93 10.82
CA MET A 734 -0.45 30.30 10.16
C MET A 734 -0.87 29.81 8.78
N SER A 735 -2.05 29.20 8.65
CA SER A 735 -2.55 28.72 7.35
C SER A 735 -2.90 29.83 6.35
N SER A 736 -3.00 31.10 6.78
CA SER A 736 -3.14 32.30 5.93
C SER A 736 -1.81 32.98 5.68
#